data_AF-A0A8K0N094-F1
#
_entry.id   AF-A0A8K0N094-F1
#
_cell.length_a   1.000
_cell.length_b   1.000
_cell.length_c   1.000
_cell.angle_alpha   90.00
_cell.angle_beta   90.00
_cell.angle_gamma   90.00
#
_symmetry.space_group_name_H-M   'P 1'
#
loop_
_entity.id
_entity.type
_entity.pdbx_description
1 polymer ?
#
loop_
_entity_poly.entity_id
_entity_poly.type
_entity_poly.pdbx_seq_one_letter_code
_entity_poly.pdbx_strand_id
1 'polypeptide(L)'
;MESSQLVRSYCNCGAFPCARQLFDETPHWDLVSATGIIGSFARHNRHHDAIALFSRILSLDIRPNQFTFGTTLHSSTALRSLDVGRQLHACITKMGLQSNVFVGSSLLDHYAKLGTIEEAQRAFEDTCDPNVVSYTALMSGYLKNERFDDALRLFRRMPERNVVSWNAMIGGCSQVGLNEESVNLFVEMCREGVRPNESTFPCVLSAAGNIAALGMGRSFHASAIKYLSRPDIYVGNSLISFYAKCGCLEDSVFVFDKLKDRNIVSWNAVICGCAQNGRGEEALELYRRMRSSNLKPNGVTLLGLLFGCNHAGLVNEGYNYFNLAKIEQPEILRAEHYACVVDLLARSGRSGDAERFLQELPFEPGIGFWKALLGGCQIHSNKGLAQVAACRIIALDPKDISSYVLLSNVYSAAGRWQSVSAIRREMKEKEMKRIPGCSWIEIRNKLLQGHQKTLFASFHRSFFGLHSLGFGVTKKGWLKFGCFAIGGDGMRGAENMESYLKGKDNGSLSSELDESGVSFGAVSAEITQETADFFVSDTEGDPDCPSEGFSSIDQAINALRQGKFVIAVDDENGDNEGVLIMAATLVNPQAIAFMIRHGSGIVSVGMKEEDLERLMIPMMSPITQIEDLSAAASTVTVDARVGTSTGVSAADRAKTILALSSPDSKPGDFRRPGHVFPLKYRNGGVLKRAGHTEASVDLIILAGLWPVSVLSTIVDPEDGSMAGLPALRKMAEEYSLPIISITDLIRYRRKREKLVERIAASRLPTKWGLFRAYCYRSKLDGTEHIAVVKGDIGDGQDVLVRVHSECLTGDILGSARCDCGNQLDLAMQLIEKAGRGALVYLRGHEGRGIGLGHKLRAYNLQDLGHDTVEANLELGLAVDAREYGIGAQILRDIGVRTMLLMTNNPAKFVGLKGYGLAVVGRVPVMSPITEENRKYLETKRIKMGHVYGSDLPGTLPGFTNPDVTSTDQSKEP
;
A
#
# COMPACT_ATOMS: atom_id res chain seq x y z
N MET A 1 37.11 34.81 46.46
CA MET A 1 37.14 33.46 45.85
C MET A 1 36.22 32.49 46.60
N GLU A 2 36.41 32.35 47.92
CA GLU A 2 35.63 31.45 48.79
C GLU A 2 34.11 31.50 48.60
N SER A 3 33.48 32.68 48.59
CA SER A 3 32.02 32.83 48.44
C SER A 3 31.47 32.19 47.16
N SER A 4 32.20 32.28 46.04
CA SER A 4 31.81 31.67 44.75
C SER A 4 31.87 30.15 44.77
N GLN A 5 32.84 29.57 45.48
CA GLN A 5 32.98 28.13 45.66
C GLN A 5 31.95 27.62 46.67
N LEU A 6 31.66 28.39 47.73
CA LEU A 6 30.67 28.05 48.75
C LEU A 6 29.24 28.06 48.18
N VAL A 7 28.84 29.05 47.38
CA VAL A 7 27.55 29.05 46.67
C VAL A 7 27.45 27.86 45.72
N ARG A 8 28.51 27.54 44.95
CA ARG A 8 28.53 26.34 44.09
C ARG A 8 28.43 25.04 44.89
N SER A 9 29.09 24.96 46.05
CA SER A 9 29.00 23.82 46.96
C SER A 9 27.56 23.66 47.48
N TYR A 10 26.91 24.73 47.91
CA TYR A 10 25.51 24.68 48.32
C TYR A 10 24.58 24.27 47.18
N CYS A 11 24.80 24.72 45.93
CA CYS A 11 24.06 24.21 44.77
C CYS A 11 24.27 22.70 44.58
N ASN A 12 25.51 22.21 44.63
CA ASN A 12 25.83 20.79 44.42
C ASN A 12 25.26 19.90 45.54
N CYS A 13 25.15 20.42 46.76
CA CYS A 13 24.54 19.73 47.91
C CYS A 13 23.01 19.92 48.01
N GLY A 14 22.36 20.55 47.02
CA GLY A 14 20.90 20.77 47.02
C GLY A 14 20.40 21.88 47.97
N ALA A 15 21.29 22.58 48.67
CA ALA A 15 20.99 23.65 49.62
C ALA A 15 20.69 25.00 48.93
N PHE A 16 19.79 24.99 47.93
CA PHE A 16 19.46 26.14 47.09
C PHE A 16 18.99 27.40 47.85
N PRO A 17 18.22 27.31 48.96
CA PRO A 17 17.86 28.50 49.74
C PRO A 17 19.08 29.22 50.32
N CYS A 18 20.03 28.46 50.90
CA CYS A 18 21.28 29.00 51.43
C CYS A 18 22.18 29.54 50.31
N ALA A 19 22.24 28.85 49.16
CA ALA A 19 22.96 29.32 47.97
C ALA A 19 22.42 30.67 47.45
N ARG A 20 21.09 30.84 47.47
CA ARG A 20 20.43 32.08 47.03
C ARG A 20 20.61 33.21 48.05
N GLN A 21 20.40 32.94 49.34
CA GLN A 21 20.63 33.91 50.41
C GLN A 21 22.08 34.44 50.38
N LEU A 22 23.07 33.53 50.32
CA LEU A 22 24.48 33.91 50.23
C LEU A 22 24.82 34.70 48.95
N PHE A 23 24.11 34.45 47.85
CA PHE A 23 24.23 35.26 46.63
C PHE A 23 23.71 36.69 46.82
N ASP A 24 22.52 36.82 47.44
CA ASP A 24 21.85 38.11 47.68
C ASP A 24 22.58 38.96 48.75
N GLU A 25 23.19 38.32 49.76
CA GLU A 25 24.00 38.94 50.82
C GLU A 25 25.43 39.34 50.37
N THR A 26 25.97 38.73 49.31
CA THR A 26 27.32 39.04 48.82
C THR A 26 27.28 40.31 47.94
N PRO A 27 27.94 41.42 48.33
CA PRO A 27 27.76 42.72 47.66
C PRO A 27 28.48 42.85 46.31
N HIS A 28 29.48 42.02 46.02
CA HIS A 28 30.27 42.08 44.80
C HIS A 28 30.46 40.69 44.19
N TRP A 29 30.07 40.57 42.92
CA TRP A 29 30.23 39.36 42.11
C TRP A 29 30.97 39.69 40.82
N ASP A 30 31.93 38.84 40.44
CA ASP A 30 32.44 38.85 39.07
C ASP A 30 31.45 38.14 38.14
N LEU A 31 31.44 38.55 36.87
CA LEU A 31 30.51 38.02 35.86
C LEU A 31 30.63 36.49 35.69
N VAL A 32 31.84 35.92 35.75
CA VAL A 32 32.05 34.48 35.51
C VAL A 32 31.50 33.64 36.66
N SER A 33 31.70 34.07 37.91
CA SER A 33 31.06 33.46 39.07
C SER A 33 29.54 33.54 38.99
N ALA A 34 28.99 34.73 38.69
CA ALA A 34 27.54 34.94 38.64
C ALA A 34 26.86 34.13 37.52
N THR A 35 27.40 34.13 36.30
CA THR A 35 26.93 33.27 35.19
C THR A 35 27.00 31.79 35.56
N GLY A 36 28.08 31.36 36.22
CA GLY A 36 28.23 29.98 36.67
C GLY A 36 27.22 29.56 37.75
N ILE A 37 26.79 30.49 38.60
CA ILE A 37 25.76 30.26 39.64
C ILE A 37 24.37 30.19 38.99
N ILE A 38 24.02 31.13 38.10
CA ILE A 38 22.78 31.09 37.31
C ILE A 38 22.68 29.76 36.53
N GLY A 39 23.76 29.33 35.87
CA GLY A 39 23.85 28.03 35.20
C GLY A 39 23.85 26.82 36.13
N SER A 40 24.17 26.98 37.42
CA SER A 40 24.00 25.93 38.42
C SER A 40 22.54 25.75 38.79
N PHE A 41 21.80 26.83 39.06
CA PHE A 41 20.36 26.77 39.32
C PHE A 41 19.58 26.24 38.10
N ALA A 42 19.92 26.68 36.89
CA ALA A 42 19.30 26.20 35.65
C ALA A 42 19.47 24.68 35.45
N ARG A 43 20.68 24.12 35.69
CA ARG A 43 20.95 22.68 35.58
C ARG A 43 20.21 21.81 36.60
N HIS A 44 19.76 22.38 37.70
CA HIS A 44 18.95 21.69 38.71
C HIS A 44 17.45 21.99 38.57
N ASN A 45 17.00 22.39 37.37
CA ASN A 45 15.61 22.74 37.04
C ASN A 45 15.01 23.90 37.87
N ARG A 46 15.83 24.70 38.57
CA ARG A 46 15.42 25.87 39.37
C ARG A 46 15.33 27.13 38.50
N HIS A 47 14.57 27.06 37.42
CA HIS A 47 14.55 28.08 36.36
C HIS A 47 14.03 29.45 36.85
N HIS A 48 13.04 29.48 37.75
CA HIS A 48 12.55 30.74 38.35
C HIS A 48 13.65 31.44 39.16
N ASP A 49 14.43 30.71 39.95
CA ASP A 49 15.56 31.26 40.70
C ASP A 49 16.67 31.73 39.75
N ALA A 50 16.98 30.98 38.69
CA ALA A 50 17.98 31.37 37.69
C ALA A 50 17.64 32.73 37.02
N ILE A 51 16.36 32.98 36.75
CA ILE A 51 15.88 34.27 36.22
C ILE A 51 15.88 35.36 37.30
N ALA A 52 15.53 35.05 38.55
CA ALA A 52 15.62 36.01 39.65
C ALA A 52 17.07 36.47 39.91
N LEU A 53 18.02 35.53 39.87
CA LEU A 53 19.47 35.80 39.95
C LEU A 53 19.96 36.64 38.75
N PHE A 54 19.39 36.44 37.57
CA PHE A 54 19.66 37.31 36.42
C PHE A 54 19.17 38.76 36.62
N SER A 55 17.96 38.94 37.15
CA SER A 55 17.48 40.28 37.53
C SER A 55 18.34 40.90 38.63
N ARG A 56 18.92 40.09 39.53
CA ARG A 56 19.83 40.56 40.58
C ARG A 56 21.18 41.04 40.02
N ILE A 57 21.78 40.37 39.04
CA ILE A 57 23.04 40.88 38.44
C ILE A 57 22.82 42.19 37.68
N LEU A 58 21.65 42.37 37.06
CA LEU A 58 21.28 43.63 36.42
C LEU A 58 21.11 44.77 37.44
N SER A 59 20.59 44.49 38.64
CA SER A 59 20.49 45.49 39.72
C SER A 59 21.82 45.76 40.47
N LEU A 60 22.88 45.03 40.11
CA LEU A 60 24.25 45.24 40.59
C LEU A 60 25.15 45.88 39.51
N ASP A 61 24.56 46.37 38.40
CA ASP A 61 25.26 46.90 37.22
C ASP A 61 26.28 45.95 36.56
N ILE A 62 26.17 44.64 36.83
CA ILE A 62 27.04 43.62 36.24
C ILE A 62 26.53 43.31 34.83
N ARG A 63 27.19 43.84 33.80
CA ARG A 63 26.85 43.62 32.38
C ARG A 63 26.89 42.12 32.01
N PRO A 64 25.76 41.47 31.69
CA PRO A 64 25.73 40.08 31.25
C PRO A 64 26.42 39.89 29.88
N ASN A 65 26.89 38.67 29.63
CA ASN A 65 27.49 38.27 28.35
C ASN A 65 26.62 37.23 27.61
N GLN A 66 27.10 36.80 26.44
CA GLN A 66 26.46 35.79 25.59
C GLN A 66 26.09 34.48 26.33
N PHE A 67 26.91 34.03 27.29
CA PHE A 67 26.68 32.80 28.04
C PHE A 67 25.62 32.97 29.13
N THR A 68 25.57 34.15 29.76
CA THR A 68 24.49 34.49 30.69
C THR A 68 23.15 34.50 29.98
N PHE A 69 23.05 35.19 28.84
CA PHE A 69 21.81 35.27 28.05
C PHE A 69 21.37 33.91 27.51
N GLY A 70 22.28 33.06 27.01
CA GLY A 70 21.92 31.70 26.59
C GLY A 70 21.32 30.86 27.72
N THR A 71 21.90 30.96 28.92
CA THR A 71 21.43 30.22 30.12
C THR A 71 20.06 30.71 30.61
N THR A 72 19.80 32.01 30.55
CA THR A 72 18.54 32.60 31.03
C THR A 72 17.43 32.47 30.00
N LEU A 73 17.74 32.55 28.70
CA LEU A 73 16.82 32.20 27.62
C LEU A 73 16.40 30.73 27.71
N HIS A 74 17.34 29.80 27.92
CA HIS A 74 17.02 28.40 28.17
C HIS A 74 16.07 28.21 29.37
N SER A 75 16.31 28.92 30.48
CA SER A 75 15.43 28.89 31.65
C SER A 75 14.04 29.50 31.36
N SER A 76 13.96 30.57 30.57
CA SER A 76 12.69 31.14 30.09
C SER A 76 11.93 30.17 29.20
N THR A 77 12.65 29.41 28.37
CA THR A 77 12.10 28.37 27.49
C THR A 77 11.52 27.21 28.31
N ALA A 78 12.23 26.74 29.33
CA ALA A 78 11.77 25.67 30.22
C ALA A 78 10.51 26.07 31.02
N LEU A 79 10.41 27.33 31.44
CA LEU A 79 9.22 27.88 32.09
C LEU A 79 8.06 28.22 31.13
N ARG A 80 8.27 28.05 29.82
CA ARG A 80 7.30 28.42 28.77
C ARG A 80 6.87 29.90 28.81
N SER A 81 7.73 30.78 29.31
CA SER A 81 7.43 32.22 29.47
C SER A 81 7.93 33.03 28.27
N LEU A 82 6.99 33.48 27.44
CA LEU A 82 7.26 34.40 26.32
C LEU A 82 7.66 35.80 26.78
N ASP A 83 7.03 36.31 27.84
CA ASP A 83 7.21 37.70 28.27
C ASP A 83 8.63 37.93 28.81
N VAL A 84 9.16 36.97 29.57
CA VAL A 84 10.57 36.99 30.00
C VAL A 84 11.50 36.85 28.80
N GLY A 85 11.17 36.00 27.81
CA GLY A 85 11.95 35.89 26.57
C GLY A 85 12.04 37.18 25.78
N ARG A 86 10.92 37.90 25.63
CA ARG A 86 10.87 39.23 24.99
C ARG A 86 11.64 40.29 25.77
N GLN A 87 11.57 40.27 27.11
CA GLN A 87 12.38 41.16 27.96
C GLN A 87 13.88 40.89 27.82
N LEU A 88 14.28 39.61 27.80
CA LEU A 88 15.66 39.19 27.56
C LEU A 88 16.14 39.63 26.17
N HIS A 89 15.32 39.44 25.13
CA HIS A 89 15.63 39.90 23.77
C HIS A 89 15.85 41.43 23.72
N ALA A 90 14.96 42.22 24.32
CA ALA A 90 15.15 43.67 24.39
C ALA A 90 16.42 44.09 25.15
N CYS A 91 16.83 43.34 26.18
CA CYS A 91 18.10 43.56 26.88
C CYS A 91 19.31 43.21 26.00
N ILE A 92 19.24 42.11 25.24
CA ILE A 92 20.27 41.67 24.28
C ILE A 92 20.51 42.76 23.23
N THR A 93 19.46 43.31 22.64
CA THR A 93 19.55 44.42 21.66
C THR A 93 20.16 45.68 22.28
N LYS A 94 19.71 46.07 23.48
CA LYS A 94 20.29 47.23 24.21
C LYS A 94 21.77 47.05 24.56
N MET A 95 22.23 45.81 24.73
CA MET A 95 23.62 45.50 25.08
C MET A 95 24.53 45.25 23.88
N GLY A 96 24.01 45.34 22.65
CA GLY A 96 24.77 45.12 21.41
C GLY A 96 25.13 43.66 21.16
N LEU A 97 24.34 42.71 21.69
CA LEU A 97 24.60 41.26 21.61
C LEU A 97 23.68 40.54 20.61
N GLN A 98 22.78 41.25 19.91
CA GLN A 98 21.82 40.66 18.98
C GLN A 98 22.47 39.94 17.78
N SER A 99 23.61 40.43 17.30
CA SER A 99 24.36 39.81 16.19
C SER A 99 25.17 38.58 16.59
N ASN A 100 25.21 38.22 17.87
CA ASN A 100 26.03 37.12 18.37
C ASN A 100 25.38 35.76 18.13
N VAL A 101 26.05 34.88 17.37
CA VAL A 101 25.50 33.57 16.97
C VAL A 101 25.04 32.67 18.12
N PHE A 102 25.65 32.74 19.32
CA PHE A 102 25.21 31.95 20.49
C PHE A 102 23.91 32.49 21.08
N VAL A 103 23.77 33.82 21.14
CA VAL A 103 22.58 34.51 21.65
C VAL A 103 21.44 34.39 20.65
N GLY A 104 21.71 34.65 19.37
CA GLY A 104 20.77 34.46 18.26
C GLY A 104 20.22 33.04 18.20
N SER A 105 21.08 32.02 18.29
CA SER A 105 20.63 30.60 18.33
C SER A 105 19.77 30.28 19.56
N SER A 106 19.99 30.95 20.70
CA SER A 106 19.20 30.77 21.92
C SER A 106 17.85 31.49 21.84
N LEU A 107 17.80 32.67 21.21
CA LEU A 107 16.55 33.38 20.89
C LEU A 107 15.72 32.60 19.87
N LEU A 108 16.38 31.99 18.87
CA LEU A 108 15.75 31.14 17.87
C LEU A 108 15.08 29.92 18.49
N ASP A 109 15.77 29.17 19.36
CA ASP A 109 15.18 28.03 20.06
C ASP A 109 14.00 28.45 20.95
N HIS A 110 14.11 29.60 21.63
CA HIS A 110 13.04 30.15 22.46
C HIS A 110 11.78 30.47 21.63
N TYR A 111 11.91 31.30 20.59
CA TYR A 111 10.77 31.69 19.75
C TYR A 111 10.22 30.53 18.92
N ALA A 112 11.05 29.62 18.41
CA ALA A 112 10.60 28.44 17.66
C ALA A 112 9.86 27.41 18.54
N LYS A 113 10.02 27.44 19.87
CA LYS A 113 9.30 26.58 20.82
C LYS A 113 8.06 27.23 21.44
N LEU A 114 8.03 28.56 21.56
CA LEU A 114 7.03 29.26 22.38
C LEU A 114 6.35 30.45 21.71
N GLY A 115 6.98 31.08 20.71
CA GLY A 115 6.53 32.33 20.09
C GLY A 115 6.02 32.16 18.67
N THR A 116 5.86 33.27 17.96
CA THR A 116 5.51 33.22 16.54
C THR A 116 6.77 32.98 15.71
N ILE A 117 6.62 32.28 14.57
CA ILE A 117 7.73 31.95 13.69
C ILE A 117 8.37 33.22 13.07
N GLU A 118 7.65 34.34 13.04
CA GLU A 118 8.12 35.67 12.62
C GLU A 118 9.01 36.36 13.68
N GLU A 119 8.86 36.03 14.97
CA GLU A 119 9.82 36.45 16.00
C GLU A 119 11.12 35.64 15.90
N ALA A 120 11.02 34.34 15.61
CA ALA A 120 12.17 33.50 15.33
C ALA A 120 12.90 33.96 14.05
N GLN A 121 12.19 34.19 12.95
CA GLN A 121 12.79 34.64 11.70
C GLN A 121 13.55 35.97 11.86
N ARG A 122 13.02 36.94 12.61
CA ARG A 122 13.75 38.20 12.90
C ARG A 122 15.03 37.96 13.70
N ALA A 123 14.98 37.12 14.74
CA ALA A 123 16.19 36.74 15.49
C ALA A 123 17.24 36.02 14.62
N PHE A 124 16.82 35.33 13.55
CA PHE A 124 17.73 34.76 12.55
C PHE A 124 18.37 35.84 11.67
N GLU A 125 17.56 36.76 11.15
CA GLU A 125 17.99 37.86 10.28
C GLU A 125 18.92 38.86 10.99
N ASP A 126 18.72 39.08 12.29
CA ASP A 126 19.59 39.90 13.14
C ASP A 126 20.94 39.23 13.49
N THR A 127 21.07 37.90 13.30
CA THR A 127 22.28 37.13 13.64
C THR A 127 23.36 37.28 12.56
N CYS A 128 24.57 37.67 12.96
CA CYS A 128 25.73 37.67 12.06
C CYS A 128 26.32 36.25 11.95
N ASP A 129 26.64 35.84 10.73
CA ASP A 129 27.12 34.51 10.35
C ASP A 129 26.34 33.33 11.01
N PRO A 130 25.04 33.16 10.70
CA PRO A 130 24.24 32.06 11.25
C PRO A 130 24.86 30.70 10.95
N ASN A 131 25.01 29.87 11.98
CA ASN A 131 25.63 28.55 11.84
C ASN A 131 24.58 27.45 11.63
N VAL A 132 25.03 26.20 11.42
CA VAL A 132 24.15 25.05 11.19
C VAL A 132 23.09 24.86 12.30
N VAL A 133 23.39 25.21 13.56
CA VAL A 133 22.42 25.16 14.66
C VAL A 133 21.34 26.23 14.49
N SER A 134 21.72 27.46 14.14
CA SER A 134 20.78 28.56 13.87
C SER A 134 19.82 28.20 12.73
N TYR A 135 20.36 27.68 11.62
CA TYR A 135 19.56 27.23 10.47
C TYR A 135 18.61 26.07 10.84
N THR A 136 19.13 25.01 11.46
CA THR A 136 18.32 23.81 11.80
C THR A 136 17.25 24.09 12.85
N ALA A 137 17.47 25.04 13.76
CA ALA A 137 16.46 25.52 14.70
C ALA A 137 15.29 26.21 13.97
N LEU A 138 15.58 27.15 13.06
CA LEU A 138 14.54 27.85 12.30
C LEU A 138 13.82 26.93 11.31
N MET A 139 14.52 26.02 10.64
CA MET A 139 13.92 24.97 9.78
C MET A 139 12.95 24.09 10.59
N SER A 140 13.34 23.66 11.79
CA SER A 140 12.46 22.90 12.70
C SER A 140 11.25 23.72 13.15
N GLY A 141 11.42 25.03 13.35
CA GLY A 141 10.34 25.97 13.62
C GLY A 141 9.34 26.07 12.47
N TYR A 142 9.80 26.26 11.24
CA TYR A 142 8.94 26.30 10.05
C TYR A 142 8.18 24.97 9.86
N LEU A 143 8.86 23.83 9.98
CA LEU A 143 8.23 22.50 9.84
C LEU A 143 7.11 22.30 10.89
N LYS A 144 7.35 22.65 12.16
CA LYS A 144 6.34 22.57 13.23
C LYS A 144 5.14 23.49 13.03
N ASN A 145 5.29 24.55 12.24
CA ASN A 145 4.22 25.48 11.85
C ASN A 145 3.65 25.16 10.46
N GLU A 146 3.85 23.93 9.94
CA GLU A 146 3.38 23.45 8.62
C GLU A 146 3.93 24.24 7.41
N ARG A 147 4.93 25.10 7.60
CA ARG A 147 5.56 25.95 6.56
C ARG A 147 6.72 25.22 5.86
N PHE A 148 6.43 24.07 5.24
CA PHE A 148 7.45 23.22 4.57
C PHE A 148 8.26 23.98 3.51
N ASP A 149 7.61 24.79 2.66
CA ASP A 149 8.29 25.52 1.60
C ASP A 149 9.31 26.54 2.13
N ASP A 150 9.05 27.16 3.29
CA ASP A 150 10.01 28.05 3.94
C ASP A 150 11.20 27.29 4.53
N ALA A 151 10.95 26.15 5.17
CA ALA A 151 12.00 25.26 5.66
C ALA A 151 12.90 24.77 4.51
N LEU A 152 12.31 24.37 3.38
CA LEU A 152 13.04 23.91 2.20
C LEU A 152 13.80 25.05 1.51
N ARG A 153 13.20 26.24 1.36
CA ARG A 153 13.91 27.44 0.86
C ARG A 153 15.09 27.80 1.75
N LEU A 154 14.92 27.76 3.07
CA LEU A 154 15.99 28.07 4.02
C LEU A 154 17.11 27.03 3.95
N PHE A 155 16.77 25.75 3.91
CA PHE A 155 17.72 24.65 3.73
C PHE A 155 18.54 24.77 2.43
N ARG A 156 17.88 25.07 1.31
CA ARG A 156 18.53 25.30 0.00
C ARG A 156 19.48 26.51 0.00
N ARG A 157 19.27 27.49 0.88
CA ARG A 157 20.09 28.70 1.03
C ARG A 157 21.22 28.56 2.06
N MET A 158 21.36 27.41 2.73
CA MET A 158 22.46 27.18 3.68
C MET A 158 23.82 27.19 2.96
N PRO A 159 24.81 27.99 3.43
CA PRO A 159 26.15 28.02 2.85
C PRO A 159 26.85 26.65 2.89
N GLU A 160 26.68 25.93 4.00
CA GLU A 160 27.17 24.56 4.17
C GLU A 160 26.04 23.64 4.64
N ARG A 161 25.83 22.52 3.93
CA ARG A 161 24.88 21.46 4.30
C ARG A 161 25.65 20.21 4.71
N ASN A 162 25.56 19.87 5.99
CA ASN A 162 26.17 18.67 6.57
C ASN A 162 25.10 17.67 7.04
N VAL A 163 25.53 16.50 7.52
CA VAL A 163 24.63 15.41 7.99
C VAL A 163 23.62 15.89 9.04
N VAL A 164 23.98 16.85 9.92
CA VAL A 164 23.05 17.40 10.92
C VAL A 164 21.93 18.20 10.25
N SER A 165 22.25 19.03 9.26
CA SER A 165 21.23 19.79 8.51
C SER A 165 20.30 18.90 7.67
N TRP A 166 20.83 17.85 7.06
CA TRP A 166 20.03 16.84 6.36
C TRP A 166 19.10 16.08 7.31
N ASN A 167 19.64 15.58 8.43
CA ASN A 167 18.84 14.85 9.42
C ASN A 167 17.77 15.73 10.08
N ALA A 168 18.00 17.05 10.23
CA ALA A 168 16.98 17.99 10.69
C ALA A 168 15.80 18.10 9.71
N MET A 169 16.05 18.23 8.39
CA MET A 169 14.97 18.20 7.40
C MET A 169 14.27 16.85 7.35
N ILE A 170 15.02 15.75 7.17
CA ILE A 170 14.48 14.40 7.01
C ILE A 170 13.66 14.01 8.26
N GLY A 171 14.21 14.20 9.46
CA GLY A 171 13.54 13.91 10.73
C GLY A 171 12.35 14.83 10.99
N GLY A 172 12.47 16.13 10.75
CA GLY A 172 11.38 17.09 10.92
C GLY A 172 10.20 16.80 9.99
N CYS A 173 10.46 16.45 8.72
CA CYS A 173 9.42 16.05 7.77
C CYS A 173 8.69 14.77 8.24
N SER A 174 9.42 13.76 8.74
CA SER A 174 8.81 12.56 9.32
C SER A 174 7.92 12.86 10.54
N GLN A 175 8.35 13.78 11.41
CA GLN A 175 7.59 14.15 12.63
C GLN A 175 6.29 14.92 12.32
N VAL A 176 6.28 15.72 11.25
CA VAL A 176 5.11 16.50 10.80
C VAL A 176 4.18 15.69 9.89
N GLY A 177 4.59 14.47 9.49
CA GLY A 177 3.80 13.58 8.64
C GLY A 177 4.09 13.68 7.14
N LEU A 178 5.02 14.54 6.73
CA LEU A 178 5.56 14.66 5.36
C LEU A 178 6.56 13.53 5.06
N ASN A 179 6.09 12.29 5.19
CA ASN A 179 6.93 11.10 5.16
C ASN A 179 7.51 10.82 3.75
N GLU A 180 6.80 11.17 2.68
CA GLU A 180 7.31 11.05 1.30
C GLU A 180 8.47 12.03 1.06
N GLU A 181 8.33 13.28 1.47
CA GLU A 181 9.41 14.27 1.38
C GLU A 181 10.63 13.90 2.22
N SER A 182 10.43 13.32 3.40
CA SER A 182 11.51 12.74 4.23
C SER A 182 12.32 11.69 3.46
N VAL A 183 11.66 10.82 2.69
CA VAL A 183 12.32 9.81 1.84
C VAL A 183 13.01 10.46 0.63
N ASN A 184 12.36 11.43 -0.04
CA ASN A 184 12.94 12.16 -1.17
C ASN A 184 14.24 12.88 -0.78
N LEU A 185 14.24 13.55 0.38
CA LEU A 185 15.40 14.25 0.94
C LEU A 185 16.55 13.30 1.30
N PHE A 186 16.27 12.07 1.74
CA PHE A 186 17.33 11.06 1.93
C PHE A 186 17.95 10.59 0.61
N VAL A 187 17.14 10.40 -0.43
CA VAL A 187 17.64 10.07 -1.77
C VAL A 187 18.49 11.23 -2.31
N GLU A 188 18.09 12.47 -2.06
CA GLU A 188 18.86 13.66 -2.44
C GLU A 188 20.18 13.78 -1.66
N MET A 189 20.17 13.59 -0.34
CA MET A 189 21.38 13.50 0.51
C MET A 189 22.40 12.51 -0.06
N CYS A 190 21.94 11.33 -0.47
CA CYS A 190 22.78 10.31 -1.08
C CYS A 190 23.30 10.70 -2.48
N ARG A 191 22.50 11.42 -3.28
CA ARG A 191 22.89 11.93 -4.62
C ARG A 191 23.91 13.06 -4.55
N GLU A 192 23.82 13.92 -3.53
CA GLU A 192 24.85 14.94 -3.24
C GLU A 192 26.12 14.35 -2.60
N GLY A 193 26.20 13.03 -2.41
CA GLY A 193 27.37 12.34 -1.88
C GLY A 193 27.54 12.44 -0.36
N VAL A 194 26.56 13.00 0.37
CA VAL A 194 26.61 13.10 1.83
C VAL A 194 26.30 11.74 2.44
N ARG A 195 27.30 11.12 3.07
CA ARG A 195 27.19 9.75 3.62
C ARG A 195 26.20 9.71 4.82
N PRO A 196 25.15 8.88 4.79
CA PRO A 196 24.29 8.63 5.94
C PRO A 196 25.04 8.04 7.14
N ASN A 197 24.63 8.42 8.35
CA ASN A 197 25.18 7.91 9.60
C ASN A 197 24.10 7.30 10.52
N GLU A 198 24.50 6.90 11.73
CA GLU A 198 23.65 6.30 12.76
C GLU A 198 22.41 7.15 13.10
N SER A 199 22.49 8.49 13.00
CA SER A 199 21.33 9.37 13.23
C SER A 199 20.46 9.63 12.01
N THR A 200 20.91 9.27 10.79
CA THR A 200 20.10 9.40 9.56
C THR A 200 19.07 8.27 9.43
N PHE A 201 19.47 7.02 9.70
CA PHE A 201 18.60 5.85 9.50
C PHE A 201 17.32 5.86 10.36
N PRO A 202 17.34 6.26 11.64
CA PRO A 202 16.15 6.41 12.47
C PRO A 202 15.08 7.32 11.85
N CYS A 203 15.50 8.43 11.23
CA CYS A 203 14.59 9.39 10.60
C CYS A 203 13.86 8.77 9.39
N VAL A 204 14.59 8.09 8.49
CA VAL A 204 13.99 7.51 7.28
C VAL A 204 13.23 6.21 7.54
N LEU A 205 13.64 5.42 8.54
CA LEU A 205 12.90 4.24 8.98
C LEU A 205 11.60 4.63 9.69
N SER A 206 11.60 5.73 10.46
CA SER A 206 10.38 6.33 11.01
C SER A 206 9.44 6.76 9.88
N ALA A 207 9.96 7.47 8.87
CA ALA A 207 9.16 7.91 7.72
C ALA A 207 8.56 6.72 6.96
N ALA A 208 9.38 5.72 6.59
CA ALA A 208 8.93 4.52 5.90
C ALA A 208 7.89 3.73 6.71
N GLY A 209 8.08 3.61 8.03
CA GLY A 209 7.13 2.94 8.92
C GLY A 209 5.79 3.67 9.02
N ASN A 210 5.79 5.01 9.01
CA ASN A 210 4.56 5.81 9.07
C ASN A 210 3.67 5.66 7.82
N ILE A 211 4.25 5.34 6.66
CA ILE A 211 3.53 5.03 5.40
C ILE A 211 3.45 3.53 5.10
N ALA A 212 3.89 2.67 6.03
CA ALA A 212 3.98 1.22 5.88
C ALA A 212 4.78 0.72 4.64
N ALA A 213 5.80 1.47 4.22
CA ALA A 213 6.65 1.17 3.06
C ALA A 213 7.69 0.07 3.34
N LEU A 214 7.27 -1.20 3.30
CA LEU A 214 8.12 -2.35 3.66
C LEU A 214 9.34 -2.51 2.75
N GLY A 215 9.19 -2.41 1.43
CA GLY A 215 10.26 -2.58 0.45
C GLY A 215 11.27 -1.44 0.49
N MET A 216 10.82 -0.19 0.66
CA MET A 216 11.72 0.95 0.87
C MET A 216 12.48 0.82 2.19
N GLY A 217 11.81 0.51 3.30
CA GLY A 217 12.49 0.37 4.58
C GLY A 217 13.41 -0.86 4.67
N ARG A 218 13.11 -1.96 3.96
CA ARG A 218 14.07 -3.06 3.74
C ARG A 218 15.31 -2.59 2.96
N SER A 219 15.14 -1.69 2.00
CA SER A 219 16.26 -1.06 1.27
C SER A 219 17.08 -0.11 2.18
N PHE A 220 16.42 0.59 3.12
CA PHE A 220 17.10 1.38 4.15
C PHE A 220 17.83 0.50 5.17
N HIS A 221 17.27 -0.64 5.58
CA HIS A 221 17.94 -1.61 6.45
C HIS A 221 19.21 -2.17 5.78
N ALA A 222 19.12 -2.61 4.53
CA ALA A 222 20.28 -3.04 3.75
C ALA A 222 21.33 -1.92 3.61
N SER A 223 20.89 -0.67 3.43
CA SER A 223 21.77 0.50 3.40
C SER A 223 22.43 0.77 4.76
N ALA A 224 21.72 0.61 5.88
CA ALA A 224 22.29 0.77 7.22
C ALA A 224 23.41 -0.26 7.47
N ILE A 225 23.20 -1.52 7.10
CA ILE A 225 24.23 -2.56 7.16
C ILE A 225 25.44 -2.17 6.30
N LYS A 226 25.21 -1.73 5.06
CA LYS A 226 26.28 -1.31 4.13
C LYS A 226 27.09 -0.10 4.63
N TYR A 227 26.44 0.90 5.21
CA TYR A 227 27.11 2.16 5.59
C TYR A 227 27.69 2.15 7.00
N LEU A 228 27.11 1.41 7.95
CA LEU A 228 27.50 1.42 9.37
C LEU A 228 28.35 0.21 9.77
N SER A 229 28.43 -0.85 8.94
CA SER A 229 29.03 -2.16 9.24
C SER A 229 28.31 -2.97 10.34
N ARG A 230 27.89 -2.31 11.42
CA ARG A 230 26.93 -2.83 12.41
C ARG A 230 25.93 -1.72 12.77
N PRO A 231 24.61 -1.95 12.64
CA PRO A 231 23.61 -1.08 13.25
C PRO A 231 23.81 -1.01 14.76
N ASP A 232 23.74 0.19 15.32
CA ASP A 232 23.75 0.41 16.76
C ASP A 232 22.35 0.15 17.37
N ILE A 233 22.22 0.36 18.68
CA ILE A 233 20.94 0.19 19.38
C ILE A 233 19.87 1.21 18.93
N TYR A 234 20.26 2.38 18.44
CA TYR A 234 19.33 3.41 17.99
C TYR A 234 18.70 3.03 16.63
N VAL A 235 19.52 2.63 15.66
CA VAL A 235 19.07 2.09 14.37
C VAL A 235 18.28 0.80 14.58
N GLY A 236 18.74 -0.10 15.46
CA GLY A 236 18.02 -1.32 15.80
C GLY A 236 16.63 -1.07 16.38
N ASN A 237 16.49 -0.12 17.31
CA ASN A 237 15.19 0.27 17.86
C ASN A 237 14.25 0.86 16.79
N SER A 238 14.78 1.65 15.86
CA SER A 238 14.02 2.16 14.71
C SER A 238 13.62 1.05 13.74
N LEU A 239 14.46 0.04 13.52
CA LEU A 239 14.14 -1.14 12.70
C LEU A 239 13.02 -1.98 13.32
N ILE A 240 13.09 -2.25 14.64
CA ILE A 240 12.02 -2.96 15.38
C ILE A 240 10.68 -2.24 15.18
N SER A 241 10.65 -0.91 15.41
CA SER A 241 9.44 -0.11 15.24
C SER A 241 8.95 -0.05 13.79
N PHE A 242 9.87 0.08 12.83
CA PHE A 242 9.57 0.05 11.38
C PHE A 242 8.88 -1.27 10.98
N TYR A 243 9.50 -2.40 11.27
CA TYR A 243 8.96 -3.72 10.90
C TYR A 243 7.60 -3.99 11.57
N ALA A 244 7.44 -3.59 12.83
CA ALA A 244 6.16 -3.68 13.53
C ALA A 244 5.07 -2.80 12.91
N LYS A 245 5.37 -1.55 12.51
CA LYS A 245 4.43 -0.66 11.82
C LYS A 245 4.05 -1.18 10.42
N CYS A 246 4.97 -1.86 9.73
CA CYS A 246 4.70 -2.53 8.46
C CYS A 246 3.96 -3.87 8.60
N GLY A 247 3.63 -4.32 9.81
CA GLY A 247 2.95 -5.61 10.06
C GLY A 247 3.85 -6.85 9.94
N CYS A 248 5.17 -6.68 9.78
CA CYS A 248 6.14 -7.78 9.76
C CYS A 248 6.70 -7.99 11.18
N LEU A 249 5.85 -8.50 12.07
CA LEU A 249 6.21 -8.66 13.48
C LEU A 249 7.34 -9.69 13.69
N GLU A 250 7.43 -10.68 12.81
CA GLU A 250 8.48 -11.70 12.82
C GLU A 250 9.87 -11.08 12.52
N ASP A 251 9.95 -10.19 11.51
CA ASP A 251 11.17 -9.41 11.23
C ASP A 251 11.51 -8.46 12.39
N SER A 252 10.49 -7.88 13.06
CA SER A 252 10.65 -7.00 14.21
C SER A 252 11.24 -7.73 15.42
N VAL A 253 10.68 -8.89 15.78
CA VAL A 253 11.19 -9.76 16.85
C VAL A 253 12.57 -10.31 16.50
N PHE A 254 12.82 -10.67 15.23
CA PHE A 254 14.15 -11.10 14.79
C PHE A 254 15.22 -10.02 15.00
N VAL A 255 14.94 -8.75 14.64
CA VAL A 255 15.89 -7.64 14.92
C VAL A 255 16.08 -7.46 16.43
N PHE A 256 15.02 -7.53 17.22
CA PHE A 256 15.09 -7.45 18.69
C PHE A 256 15.95 -8.58 19.30
N ASP A 257 15.79 -9.81 18.85
CA ASP A 257 16.59 -10.94 19.34
C ASP A 257 18.05 -10.86 18.87
N LYS A 258 18.33 -10.27 17.71
CA LYS A 258 19.71 -10.00 17.21
C LYS A 258 20.40 -8.81 17.86
N LEU A 259 19.68 -7.93 18.58
CA LEU A 259 20.32 -6.89 19.39
C LEU A 259 21.17 -7.53 20.50
N LYS A 260 22.47 -7.22 20.51
CA LYS A 260 23.42 -7.68 21.53
C LYS A 260 23.09 -7.09 22.90
N ASP A 261 22.74 -5.82 22.92
CA ASP A 261 22.38 -5.04 24.10
C ASP A 261 20.95 -4.50 23.90
N ARG A 262 20.07 -4.70 24.87
CA ARG A 262 18.65 -4.31 24.79
C ARG A 262 18.30 -3.36 25.93
N ASN A 263 17.88 -2.14 25.58
CA ASN A 263 17.49 -1.14 26.56
C ASN A 263 15.96 -1.04 26.67
N ILE A 264 15.48 -0.18 27.57
CA ILE A 264 14.05 0.08 27.77
C ILE A 264 13.32 0.46 26.45
N VAL A 265 14.00 1.15 25.53
CA VAL A 265 13.44 1.53 24.23
C VAL A 265 13.31 0.32 23.29
N SER A 266 14.26 -0.62 23.31
CA SER A 266 14.19 -1.88 22.55
C SER A 266 12.98 -2.72 22.98
N TRP A 267 12.79 -2.90 24.29
CA TRP A 267 11.65 -3.64 24.85
C TRP A 267 10.32 -2.94 24.54
N ASN A 268 10.25 -1.63 24.74
CA ASN A 268 9.05 -0.86 24.43
C ASN A 268 8.69 -0.91 22.94
N ALA A 269 9.67 -0.89 22.03
CA ALA A 269 9.43 -0.99 20.59
C ALA A 269 8.77 -2.33 20.20
N VAL A 270 9.25 -3.46 20.75
CA VAL A 270 8.67 -4.78 20.44
C VAL A 270 7.33 -5.02 21.18
N ILE A 271 7.19 -4.60 22.44
CA ILE A 271 5.93 -4.70 23.21
C ILE A 271 4.81 -3.89 22.52
N CYS A 272 5.07 -2.62 22.17
CA CYS A 272 4.12 -1.81 21.41
C CYS A 272 3.84 -2.39 20.02
N GLY A 273 4.84 -3.00 19.38
CA GLY A 273 4.68 -3.68 18.09
C GLY A 273 3.73 -4.88 18.14
N CYS A 274 3.90 -5.76 19.13
CA CYS A 274 2.97 -6.87 19.40
C CYS A 274 1.56 -6.36 19.70
N ALA A 275 1.43 -5.35 20.57
CA ALA A 275 0.14 -4.75 20.93
C ALA A 275 -0.61 -4.17 19.72
N GLN A 276 0.07 -3.38 18.88
CA GLN A 276 -0.52 -2.74 17.69
C GLN A 276 -0.96 -3.75 16.62
N ASN A 277 -0.27 -4.89 16.50
CA ASN A 277 -0.64 -5.97 15.59
C ASN A 277 -1.69 -6.94 16.20
N GLY A 278 -2.22 -6.63 17.39
CA GLY A 278 -3.25 -7.42 18.05
C GLY A 278 -2.75 -8.73 18.66
N ARG A 279 -1.44 -8.85 18.92
CA ARG A 279 -0.80 -9.97 19.62
C ARG A 279 -0.57 -9.59 21.09
N GLY A 280 -1.68 -9.30 21.79
CA GLY A 280 -1.66 -8.73 23.15
C GLY A 280 -1.01 -9.65 24.20
N GLU A 281 -1.26 -10.95 24.14
CA GLU A 281 -0.62 -11.95 25.01
C GLU A 281 0.92 -11.99 24.86
N GLU A 282 1.42 -11.91 23.62
CA GLU A 282 2.86 -11.82 23.35
C GLU A 282 3.46 -10.52 23.91
N ALA A 283 2.72 -9.41 23.88
CA ALA A 283 3.15 -8.15 24.49
C ALA A 283 3.26 -8.26 26.02
N LEU A 284 2.33 -8.98 26.67
CA LEU A 284 2.39 -9.28 28.11
C LEU A 284 3.58 -10.19 28.45
N GLU A 285 3.85 -11.21 27.64
CA GLU A 285 4.96 -12.13 27.87
C GLU A 285 6.33 -11.44 27.67
N LEU A 286 6.46 -10.59 26.65
CA LEU A 286 7.65 -9.74 26.47
C LEU A 286 7.85 -8.79 27.66
N TYR A 287 6.78 -8.29 28.28
CA TYR A 287 6.88 -7.51 29.51
C TYR A 287 7.32 -8.33 30.73
N ARG A 288 6.86 -9.58 30.88
CA ARG A 288 7.37 -10.50 31.93
C ARG A 288 8.87 -10.78 31.74
N ARG A 289 9.32 -11.00 30.50
CA ARG A 289 10.74 -11.11 30.12
C ARG A 289 11.53 -9.81 30.37
N MET A 290 10.92 -8.65 30.17
CA MET A 290 11.55 -7.36 30.49
C MET A 290 11.76 -7.17 32.00
N ARG A 291 10.76 -7.51 32.83
CA ARG A 291 10.86 -7.43 34.30
C ARG A 291 11.93 -8.37 34.86
N SER A 292 12.02 -9.61 34.35
CA SER A 292 13.08 -10.55 34.74
C SER A 292 14.48 -10.13 34.29
N SER A 293 14.57 -9.20 33.31
CA SER A 293 15.83 -8.55 32.92
C SER A 293 16.20 -7.35 33.81
N ASN A 294 15.55 -7.16 34.97
CA ASN A 294 15.75 -6.06 35.93
C ASN A 294 15.57 -4.63 35.37
N LEU A 295 14.98 -4.48 34.19
CA LEU A 295 14.66 -3.16 33.62
C LEU A 295 13.34 -2.63 34.21
N LYS A 296 13.39 -1.43 34.78
CA LYS A 296 12.19 -0.76 35.30
C LYS A 296 11.27 -0.32 34.14
N PRO A 297 9.96 -0.64 34.20
CA PRO A 297 8.98 -0.08 33.28
C PRO A 297 8.94 1.45 33.30
N ASN A 298 8.51 2.05 32.19
CA ASN A 298 8.18 3.47 32.13
C ASN A 298 6.79 3.67 31.49
N GLY A 299 6.35 4.93 31.34
CA GLY A 299 5.05 5.22 30.74
C GLY A 299 4.85 4.59 29.35
N VAL A 300 5.88 4.57 28.50
CA VAL A 300 5.77 3.94 27.17
C VAL A 300 5.57 2.42 27.29
N THR A 301 6.16 1.76 28.30
CA THR A 301 5.88 0.35 28.62
C THR A 301 4.42 0.16 29.01
N LEU A 302 3.91 0.97 29.94
CA LEU A 302 2.52 0.91 30.41
C LEU A 302 1.52 1.17 29.28
N LEU A 303 1.82 2.11 28.39
CA LEU A 303 1.01 2.41 27.20
C LEU A 303 0.92 1.20 26.26
N GLY A 304 2.05 0.52 26.02
CA GLY A 304 2.09 -0.72 25.24
C GLY A 304 1.25 -1.84 25.86
N LEU A 305 1.31 -2.01 27.18
CA LEU A 305 0.48 -2.97 27.92
C LEU A 305 -1.01 -2.65 27.81
N LEU A 306 -1.41 -1.40 28.04
CA LEU A 306 -2.81 -0.98 27.96
C LEU A 306 -3.39 -1.19 26.55
N PHE A 307 -2.62 -0.90 25.50
CA PHE A 307 -3.02 -1.24 24.13
C PHE A 307 -3.10 -2.76 23.90
N GLY A 308 -2.13 -3.53 24.40
CA GLY A 308 -2.14 -5.00 24.29
C GLY A 308 -3.38 -5.62 24.93
N CYS A 309 -3.68 -5.23 26.17
CA CYS A 309 -4.89 -5.65 26.89
C CYS A 309 -6.18 -5.23 26.18
N ASN A 310 -6.22 -4.02 25.61
CA ASN A 310 -7.38 -3.52 24.87
C ASN A 310 -7.63 -4.32 23.57
N HIS A 311 -6.58 -4.69 22.85
CA HIS A 311 -6.70 -5.50 21.63
C HIS A 311 -6.97 -6.99 21.91
N ALA A 312 -6.53 -7.52 23.06
CA ALA A 312 -6.80 -8.89 23.49
C ALA A 312 -8.11 -9.06 24.30
N GLY A 313 -8.76 -7.97 24.72
CA GLY A 313 -9.95 -8.02 25.59
C GLY A 313 -9.66 -8.29 27.07
N LEU A 314 -8.40 -8.17 27.50
CA LEU A 314 -7.92 -8.42 28.87
C LEU A 314 -8.19 -7.20 29.79
N VAL A 315 -9.46 -6.82 29.90
CA VAL A 315 -9.92 -5.59 30.59
C VAL A 315 -9.43 -5.52 32.03
N ASN A 316 -9.58 -6.62 32.77
CA ASN A 316 -9.19 -6.67 34.18
C ASN A 316 -7.67 -6.58 34.35
N GLU A 317 -6.88 -7.21 33.47
CA GLU A 317 -5.42 -7.09 33.53
C GLU A 317 -4.94 -5.67 33.20
N GLY A 318 -5.46 -5.06 32.13
CA GLY A 318 -5.13 -3.68 31.79
C GLY A 318 -5.47 -2.70 32.91
N TYR A 319 -6.64 -2.87 33.55
CA TYR A 319 -7.04 -2.07 34.71
C TYR A 319 -6.15 -2.32 35.93
N ASN A 320 -5.72 -3.57 36.16
CA ASN A 320 -4.79 -3.93 37.23
C ASN A 320 -3.40 -3.32 37.02
N TYR A 321 -2.83 -3.37 35.80
CA TYR A 321 -1.54 -2.74 35.49
C TYR A 321 -1.59 -1.21 35.67
N PHE A 322 -2.70 -0.57 35.30
CA PHE A 322 -2.89 0.85 35.53
C PHE A 322 -2.94 1.20 37.02
N ASN A 323 -3.71 0.46 37.82
CA ASN A 323 -3.80 0.69 39.27
C ASN A 323 -2.48 0.38 40.00
N LEU A 324 -1.75 -0.64 39.55
CA LEU A 324 -0.41 -0.95 40.06
C LEU A 324 0.55 0.21 39.80
N ALA A 325 0.58 0.74 38.58
CA ALA A 325 1.39 1.92 38.24
C ALA A 325 0.98 3.17 39.06
N LYS A 326 -0.33 3.36 39.31
CA LYS A 326 -0.86 4.45 40.14
C LYS A 326 -0.41 4.38 41.61
N ILE A 327 -0.10 3.19 42.11
CA ILE A 327 0.37 2.96 43.48
C ILE A 327 1.91 2.96 43.55
N GLU A 328 2.58 2.22 42.67
CA GLU A 328 4.03 2.00 42.73
C GLU A 328 4.86 3.15 42.13
N GLN A 329 4.35 3.81 41.08
CA GLN A 329 5.10 4.78 40.27
C GLN A 329 4.17 5.88 39.69
N PRO A 330 3.45 6.66 40.52
CA PRO A 330 2.50 7.66 40.05
C PRO A 330 3.11 8.71 39.08
N GLU A 331 4.41 8.94 39.16
CA GLU A 331 5.17 9.86 38.30
C GLU A 331 5.26 9.44 36.82
N ILE A 332 5.02 8.16 36.48
CA ILE A 332 5.00 7.71 35.07
C ILE A 332 3.65 8.00 34.39
N LEU A 333 2.61 8.27 35.18
CA LEU A 333 1.27 8.49 34.65
C LEU A 333 1.15 9.85 33.94
N ARG A 334 0.51 9.78 32.78
CA ARG A 334 0.30 10.88 31.82
C ARG A 334 -1.08 10.71 31.21
N ALA A 335 -1.63 11.78 30.63
CA ALA A 335 -2.99 11.78 30.08
C ALA A 335 -3.25 10.64 29.06
N GLU A 336 -2.27 10.20 28.27
CA GLU A 336 -2.46 9.11 27.31
C GLU A 336 -2.85 7.78 27.99
N HIS A 337 -2.33 7.50 29.18
CA HIS A 337 -2.63 6.26 29.92
C HIS A 337 -4.08 6.23 30.40
N TYR A 338 -4.57 7.34 30.95
CA TYR A 338 -5.96 7.46 31.37
C TYR A 338 -6.90 7.36 30.15
N ALA A 339 -6.54 7.94 29.00
CA ALA A 339 -7.31 7.81 27.77
C ALA A 339 -7.37 6.36 27.28
N CYS A 340 -6.28 5.58 27.42
CA CYS A 340 -6.27 4.15 27.10
C CYS A 340 -7.16 3.32 28.05
N VAL A 341 -7.27 3.69 29.33
CA VAL A 341 -8.21 3.04 30.27
C VAL A 341 -9.67 3.36 29.90
N VAL A 342 -9.96 4.59 29.47
CA VAL A 342 -11.28 4.95 28.94
C VAL A 342 -11.62 4.14 27.68
N ASP A 343 -10.69 3.98 26.75
CA ASP A 343 -10.89 3.12 25.56
C ASP A 343 -11.13 1.65 25.97
N LEU A 344 -10.32 1.11 26.89
CA LEU A 344 -10.44 -0.26 27.41
C LEU A 344 -11.83 -0.55 28.01
N LEU A 345 -12.32 0.35 28.88
CA LEU A 345 -13.65 0.22 29.51
C LEU A 345 -14.79 0.45 28.51
N ALA A 346 -14.64 1.41 27.59
CA ALA A 346 -15.66 1.71 26.58
C ALA A 346 -15.81 0.57 25.56
N ARG A 347 -14.70 -0.03 25.11
CA ARG A 347 -14.70 -1.18 24.19
C ARG A 347 -15.14 -2.48 24.82
N SER A 348 -15.06 -2.62 26.14
CA SER A 348 -15.60 -3.79 26.86
C SER A 348 -17.09 -3.67 27.20
N GLY A 349 -17.78 -2.62 26.74
CA GLY A 349 -19.19 -2.39 27.04
C GLY A 349 -19.46 -1.87 28.46
N ARG A 350 -18.42 -1.64 29.28
CA ARG A 350 -18.51 -1.12 30.66
C ARG A 350 -18.70 0.40 30.67
N SER A 351 -19.69 0.87 29.91
CA SER A 351 -19.90 2.31 29.65
C SER A 351 -20.15 3.14 30.90
N GLY A 352 -20.83 2.61 31.92
CA GLY A 352 -21.01 3.29 33.21
C GLY A 352 -19.72 3.42 34.03
N ASP A 353 -18.81 2.46 33.94
CA ASP A 353 -17.49 2.55 34.59
C ASP A 353 -16.58 3.53 33.83
N ALA A 354 -16.65 3.56 32.49
CA ALA A 354 -15.94 4.54 31.66
C ALA A 354 -16.40 5.98 31.95
N GLU A 355 -17.71 6.20 32.12
CA GLU A 355 -18.28 7.50 32.49
C GLU A 355 -17.86 7.93 33.90
N ARG A 356 -17.87 7.02 34.89
CA ARG A 356 -17.37 7.29 36.24
C ARG A 356 -15.87 7.63 36.23
N PHE A 357 -15.07 6.85 35.51
CA PHE A 357 -13.62 7.07 35.41
C PHE A 357 -13.27 8.44 34.79
N LEU A 358 -14.10 8.94 33.86
CA LEU A 358 -13.97 10.29 33.29
C LEU A 358 -14.29 11.40 34.32
N GLN A 359 -15.18 11.15 35.27
CA GLN A 359 -15.49 12.08 36.37
C GLN A 359 -14.40 12.08 37.46
N GLU A 360 -13.66 10.98 37.62
CA GLU A 360 -12.57 10.80 38.58
C GLU A 360 -11.18 11.26 38.07
N LEU A 361 -11.10 11.91 36.90
CA LEU A 361 -9.83 12.37 36.34
C LEU A 361 -9.21 13.53 37.14
N PRO A 362 -7.87 13.54 37.35
CA PRO A 362 -7.18 14.62 38.07
C PRO A 362 -6.92 15.87 37.21
N PHE A 363 -7.47 15.94 35.99
CA PHE A 363 -7.32 17.03 35.03
C PHE A 363 -8.50 17.02 34.04
N GLU A 364 -8.70 18.11 33.29
CA GLU A 364 -9.78 18.17 32.28
C GLU A 364 -9.51 17.23 31.08
N PRO A 365 -10.48 16.38 30.69
CA PRO A 365 -10.31 15.42 29.59
C PRO A 365 -10.26 16.13 28.22
N GLY A 366 -9.09 16.08 27.59
CA GLY A 366 -8.90 16.52 26.21
C GLY A 366 -9.57 15.63 25.16
N ILE A 367 -9.52 16.06 23.90
CA ILE A 367 -10.22 15.45 22.75
C ILE A 367 -10.03 13.92 22.63
N GLY A 368 -8.84 13.41 22.91
CA GLY A 368 -8.52 11.98 22.80
C GLY A 368 -9.39 11.07 23.68
N PHE A 369 -9.76 11.52 24.88
CA PHE A 369 -10.61 10.79 25.82
C PHE A 369 -12.02 10.59 25.25
N TRP A 370 -12.59 11.67 24.72
CA TRP A 370 -13.92 11.66 24.13
C TRP A 370 -13.95 10.86 22.82
N LYS A 371 -12.86 10.87 22.03
CA LYS A 371 -12.73 10.01 20.84
C LYS A 371 -12.68 8.53 21.18
N ALA A 372 -11.94 8.14 22.22
CA ALA A 372 -11.92 6.78 22.74
C ALA A 372 -13.32 6.32 23.20
N LEU A 373 -13.99 7.14 24.00
CA LEU A 373 -15.36 6.86 24.47
C LEU A 373 -16.34 6.70 23.30
N LEU A 374 -16.30 7.62 22.32
CA LEU A 374 -17.15 7.59 21.14
C LEU A 374 -16.95 6.32 20.28
N GLY A 375 -15.70 5.86 20.14
CA GLY A 375 -15.37 4.60 19.48
C GLY A 375 -15.96 3.37 20.18
N GLY A 376 -15.82 3.28 21.50
CA GLY A 376 -16.44 2.21 22.29
C GLY A 376 -17.98 2.24 22.24
N CYS A 377 -18.59 3.43 22.33
CA CYS A 377 -20.03 3.58 22.20
C CYS A 377 -20.58 3.18 20.83
N GLN A 378 -19.79 3.31 19.74
CA GLN A 378 -20.17 2.81 18.41
C GLN A 378 -20.18 1.28 18.34
N ILE A 379 -19.31 0.60 19.09
CA ILE A 379 -19.26 -0.87 19.14
C ILE A 379 -20.51 -1.41 19.87
N HIS A 380 -20.85 -0.81 21.02
CA HIS A 380 -21.93 -1.26 21.91
C HIS A 380 -23.26 -0.53 21.73
N SER A 381 -23.39 0.31 20.71
CA SER A 381 -24.60 1.09 20.38
C SER A 381 -25.14 1.96 21.53
N ASN A 382 -24.29 2.48 22.43
CA ASN A 382 -24.72 3.39 23.50
C ASN A 382 -24.94 4.81 22.94
N LYS A 383 -26.17 5.05 22.45
CA LYS A 383 -26.57 6.27 21.73
C LYS A 383 -26.47 7.55 22.56
N GLY A 384 -26.73 7.48 23.87
CA GLY A 384 -26.71 8.63 24.77
C GLY A 384 -25.29 9.13 25.03
N LEU A 385 -24.41 8.22 25.46
CA LEU A 385 -23.02 8.54 25.79
C LEU A 385 -22.21 8.94 24.54
N ALA A 386 -22.51 8.35 23.38
CA ALA A 386 -21.96 8.78 22.09
C ALA A 386 -22.29 10.24 21.74
N GLN A 387 -23.53 10.70 22.01
CA GLN A 387 -23.94 12.08 21.77
C GLN A 387 -23.18 13.05 22.69
N VAL A 388 -23.04 12.72 23.98
CA VAL A 388 -22.26 13.53 24.94
C VAL A 388 -20.79 13.63 24.52
N ALA A 389 -20.16 12.51 24.17
CA ALA A 389 -18.77 12.46 23.73
C ALA A 389 -18.52 13.36 22.51
N ALA A 390 -19.37 13.26 21.48
CA ALA A 390 -19.20 14.05 20.27
C ALA A 390 -19.43 15.55 20.49
N CYS A 391 -20.42 15.94 21.30
CA CYS A 391 -20.62 17.35 21.66
C CYS A 391 -19.41 17.93 22.42
N ARG A 392 -18.76 17.14 23.29
CA ARG A 392 -17.53 17.55 23.97
C ARG A 392 -16.36 17.72 23.00
N ILE A 393 -16.20 16.86 22.00
CA ILE A 393 -15.14 17.04 21.00
C ILE A 393 -15.37 18.31 20.17
N ILE A 394 -16.59 18.53 19.67
CA ILE A 394 -16.91 19.72 18.86
C ILE A 394 -16.71 21.03 19.64
N ALA A 395 -16.93 21.01 20.96
CA ALA A 395 -16.66 22.16 21.83
C ALA A 395 -15.15 22.42 22.04
N LEU A 396 -14.31 21.38 21.99
CA LEU A 396 -12.85 21.47 22.17
C LEU A 396 -12.10 21.75 20.86
N ASP A 397 -12.55 21.19 19.74
CA ASP A 397 -12.06 21.49 18.39
C ASP A 397 -13.22 21.59 17.39
N PRO A 398 -13.71 22.82 17.11
CA PRO A 398 -14.75 23.07 16.13
C PRO A 398 -14.38 22.78 14.66
N LYS A 399 -13.11 22.43 14.38
CA LYS A 399 -12.61 22.08 13.03
C LYS A 399 -12.38 20.57 12.84
N ASP A 400 -12.57 19.74 13.86
CA ASP A 400 -12.31 18.31 13.78
C ASP A 400 -13.33 17.54 12.91
N ILE A 401 -13.02 17.47 11.61
CA ILE A 401 -13.80 16.77 10.58
C ILE A 401 -14.09 15.30 10.98
N SER A 402 -13.18 14.65 11.72
CA SER A 402 -13.37 13.24 12.10
C SER A 402 -14.54 13.04 13.06
N SER A 403 -14.76 13.98 13.98
CA SER A 403 -15.84 13.91 14.98
C SER A 403 -17.21 14.25 14.40
N TYR A 404 -17.28 15.19 13.44
CA TYR A 404 -18.50 15.41 12.67
C TYR A 404 -18.91 14.17 11.86
N VAL A 405 -17.97 13.46 11.25
CA VAL A 405 -18.24 12.20 10.52
C VAL A 405 -18.67 11.09 11.48
N LEU A 406 -17.99 10.91 12.61
CA LEU A 406 -18.37 9.93 13.64
C LEU A 406 -19.77 10.20 14.21
N LEU A 407 -20.09 11.46 14.55
CA LEU A 407 -21.43 11.83 15.03
C LEU A 407 -22.51 11.67 13.95
N SER A 408 -22.21 12.00 12.69
CA SER A 408 -23.12 11.71 11.57
C SER A 408 -23.39 10.21 11.43
N ASN A 409 -22.40 9.35 11.66
CA ASN A 409 -22.59 7.90 11.63
C ASN A 409 -23.44 7.41 12.81
N VAL A 410 -23.22 7.96 14.02
CA VAL A 410 -24.04 7.66 15.22
C VAL A 410 -25.50 8.08 15.02
N TYR A 411 -25.77 9.27 14.48
CA TYR A 411 -27.14 9.70 14.19
C TYR A 411 -27.78 8.90 13.05
N SER A 412 -27.01 8.45 12.05
CA SER A 412 -27.49 7.53 11.01
C SER A 412 -27.88 6.18 11.60
N ALA A 413 -27.04 5.59 12.47
CA ALA A 413 -27.33 4.34 13.17
C ALA A 413 -28.47 4.47 14.21
N ALA A 414 -28.77 5.69 14.65
CA ALA A 414 -29.91 6.01 15.50
C ALA A 414 -31.20 6.36 14.72
N GLY A 415 -31.19 6.36 13.38
CA GLY A 415 -32.32 6.75 12.54
C GLY A 415 -32.68 8.24 12.58
N ARG A 416 -31.83 9.09 13.16
CA ARG A 416 -32.08 10.53 13.36
C ARG A 416 -31.65 11.35 12.14
N TRP A 417 -32.34 11.13 11.01
CA TRP A 417 -32.00 11.75 9.72
C TRP A 417 -31.98 13.29 9.74
N GLN A 418 -32.84 13.94 10.53
CA GLN A 418 -32.82 15.40 10.72
C GLN A 418 -31.48 15.88 11.31
N SER A 419 -30.95 15.17 12.32
CA SER A 419 -29.66 15.48 12.95
C SER A 419 -28.48 15.17 12.01
N VAL A 420 -28.58 14.13 11.17
CA VAL A 420 -27.60 13.86 10.09
C VAL A 420 -27.56 15.01 9.08
N SER A 421 -28.72 15.50 8.63
CA SER A 421 -28.82 16.63 7.69
C SER A 421 -28.30 17.93 8.30
N ALA A 422 -28.56 18.19 9.58
CA ALA A 422 -28.02 19.34 10.30
C ALA A 422 -26.48 19.33 10.32
N ILE A 423 -25.86 18.19 10.67
CA ILE A 423 -24.40 18.02 10.64
C ILE A 423 -23.83 18.21 9.23
N ARG A 424 -24.43 17.59 8.21
CA ARG A 424 -23.95 17.72 6.83
C ARG A 424 -24.02 19.15 6.31
N ARG A 425 -25.03 19.91 6.75
CA ARG A 425 -25.14 21.36 6.47
C ARG A 425 -24.04 22.14 7.19
N GLU A 426 -23.83 21.92 8.49
CA GLU A 426 -22.80 22.61 9.27
C GLU A 426 -21.39 22.34 8.72
N MET A 427 -21.09 21.09 8.33
CA MET A 427 -19.84 20.74 7.65
C MET A 427 -19.65 21.48 6.32
N LYS A 428 -20.74 21.72 5.57
CA LYS A 428 -20.72 22.45 4.29
C LYS A 428 -20.55 23.96 4.50
N GLU A 429 -21.24 24.53 5.49
CA GLU A 429 -21.13 25.94 5.89
C GLU A 429 -19.73 26.29 6.41
N LYS A 430 -19.05 25.34 7.07
CA LYS A 430 -17.66 25.46 7.53
C LYS A 430 -16.60 24.98 6.51
N GLU A 431 -16.97 24.79 5.25
CA GLU A 431 -16.11 24.35 4.14
C GLU A 431 -15.25 23.09 4.42
N MET A 432 -15.72 22.17 5.27
CA MET A 432 -14.94 21.03 5.74
C MET A 432 -14.73 19.97 4.64
N LYS A 433 -13.50 19.84 4.15
CA LYS A 433 -13.10 18.80 3.19
C LYS A 433 -12.93 17.45 3.89
N ARG A 434 -13.86 16.52 3.67
CA ARG A 434 -13.77 15.13 4.18
C ARG A 434 -12.57 14.40 3.57
N ILE A 435 -11.47 14.31 4.32
CA ILE A 435 -10.30 13.50 3.97
C ILE A 435 -10.69 12.01 4.08
N PRO A 436 -10.66 11.21 3.00
CA PRO A 436 -10.91 9.77 3.09
C PRO A 436 -9.90 9.10 4.03
N GLY A 437 -10.22 7.92 4.58
CA GLY A 437 -9.17 7.08 5.15
C GLY A 437 -8.27 6.58 4.03
N CYS A 438 -6.96 6.63 4.20
CA CYS A 438 -6.04 6.13 3.18
C CYS A 438 -5.43 4.81 3.67
N SER A 439 -5.51 3.76 2.84
CA SER A 439 -4.78 2.52 3.04
C SER A 439 -3.61 2.47 2.06
N TRP A 440 -2.39 2.37 2.58
CA TRP A 440 -1.19 2.25 1.77
C TRP A 440 -0.97 0.77 1.43
N ILE A 441 -0.84 0.46 0.14
CA ILE A 441 -0.56 -0.89 -0.35
C ILE A 441 0.68 -0.82 -1.23
N GLU A 442 1.72 -1.55 -0.86
CA GLU A 442 2.94 -1.64 -1.68
C GLU A 442 2.81 -2.76 -2.72
N ILE A 443 2.83 -2.39 -4.00
CA ILE A 443 2.81 -3.33 -5.13
C ILE A 443 4.06 -3.08 -5.98
N ARG A 444 4.93 -4.09 -6.10
CA ARG A 444 6.17 -4.05 -6.91
C ARG A 444 7.05 -2.80 -6.61
N ASN A 445 7.32 -2.55 -5.32
CA ASN A 445 8.09 -1.40 -4.80
C ASN A 445 7.50 -0.01 -5.12
N LYS A 446 6.19 0.10 -5.39
CA LYS A 446 5.46 1.37 -5.40
C LYS A 446 4.37 1.34 -4.33
N LEU A 447 4.29 2.39 -3.52
CA LEU A 447 3.14 2.61 -2.65
C LEU A 447 1.97 3.14 -3.48
N LEU A 448 0.81 2.54 -3.25
CA LEU A 448 -0.47 3.01 -3.76
C LEU A 448 -1.31 3.48 -2.57
N GLN A 449 -1.75 4.73 -2.62
CA GLN A 449 -2.61 5.34 -1.61
C GLN A 449 -4.09 5.09 -1.98
N GLY A 450 -4.69 4.04 -1.43
CA GLY A 450 -6.12 3.75 -1.66
C GLY A 450 -7.01 4.61 -0.77
N HIS A 451 -7.85 5.47 -1.37
CA HIS A 451 -8.81 6.30 -0.65
C HIS A 451 -10.09 5.52 -0.31
N GLN A 452 -10.49 5.51 0.96
CA GLN A 452 -11.74 4.90 1.44
C GLN A 452 -12.97 5.70 0.98
N LYS A 453 -13.43 5.41 -0.22
CA LYS A 453 -14.86 5.41 -0.58
C LYS A 453 -15.28 3.96 -0.87
N THR A 454 -16.58 3.69 -0.73
CA THR A 454 -17.20 2.39 -1.05
C THR A 454 -16.90 1.23 -0.08
N LEU A 455 -17.25 1.38 1.21
CA LEU A 455 -17.37 0.23 2.14
C LEU A 455 -18.47 0.40 3.22
N PHE A 456 -19.47 1.25 2.97
CA PHE A 456 -20.52 1.59 3.97
C PHE A 456 -21.97 1.43 3.46
N ALA A 457 -22.18 0.91 2.24
CA ALA A 457 -23.50 0.80 1.61
C ALA A 457 -24.10 -0.61 1.58
N SER A 458 -23.28 -1.68 1.59
CA SER A 458 -23.78 -3.06 1.45
C SER A 458 -24.10 -3.76 2.80
N PHE A 459 -23.51 -3.31 3.91
CA PHE A 459 -23.61 -3.99 5.21
C PHE A 459 -24.98 -3.93 5.91
N HIS A 460 -25.99 -3.30 5.32
CA HIS A 460 -27.27 -3.00 5.98
C HIS A 460 -28.46 -3.86 5.51
N ARG A 461 -28.26 -4.85 4.62
CA ARG A 461 -29.39 -5.65 4.05
C ARG A 461 -29.49 -7.12 4.47
N SER A 462 -28.54 -7.66 5.23
CA SER A 462 -28.51 -9.10 5.58
C SER A 462 -28.57 -9.41 7.10
N PHE A 463 -29.01 -8.45 7.93
CA PHE A 463 -29.04 -8.63 9.40
C PHE A 463 -30.43 -8.98 9.99
N PHE A 464 -31.38 -9.42 9.14
CA PHE A 464 -32.64 -10.02 9.60
C PHE A 464 -32.78 -11.43 9.04
N GLY A 465 -32.42 -12.42 9.87
CA GLY A 465 -32.67 -13.83 9.57
C GLY A 465 -31.43 -14.73 9.62
N LEU A 466 -30.86 -14.94 10.81
CA LEU A 466 -30.28 -16.22 11.28
C LEU A 466 -29.75 -16.04 12.71
N HIS A 467 -30.66 -16.13 13.68
CA HIS A 467 -30.34 -16.12 15.11
C HIS A 467 -30.38 -17.56 15.69
N SER A 468 -29.72 -18.49 15.02
CA SER A 468 -29.58 -19.89 15.44
C SER A 468 -28.30 -20.51 14.85
N LEU A 469 -27.47 -21.11 15.73
CA LEU A 469 -26.10 -21.63 15.54
C LEU A 469 -25.01 -20.54 15.69
N GLY A 470 -24.34 -20.57 16.84
CA GLY A 470 -23.43 -19.50 17.26
C GLY A 470 -21.97 -19.70 16.87
N PHE A 471 -21.39 -18.68 16.25
CA PHE A 471 -19.94 -18.42 16.23
C PHE A 471 -19.73 -16.90 16.37
N GLY A 472 -18.77 -16.49 17.20
CA GLY A 472 -18.52 -15.09 17.53
C GLY A 472 -17.50 -14.42 16.61
N VAL A 473 -17.89 -13.34 15.92
CA VAL A 473 -17.01 -12.54 15.06
C VAL A 473 -16.45 -11.33 15.82
N THR A 474 -15.14 -11.30 16.09
CA THR A 474 -14.46 -10.15 16.69
C THR A 474 -14.04 -9.11 15.64
N LYS A 475 -14.60 -7.89 15.73
CA LYS A 475 -14.25 -6.75 14.87
C LYS A 475 -12.78 -6.30 15.06
N LYS A 476 -11.89 -6.60 14.11
CA LYS A 476 -10.54 -5.99 14.07
C LYS A 476 -10.56 -4.59 13.42
N GLY A 477 -10.65 -3.58 14.29
CA GLY A 477 -9.88 -2.34 14.20
C GLY A 477 -9.95 -1.48 12.93
N TRP A 478 -10.91 -0.54 12.89
CA TRP A 478 -10.75 0.73 12.16
C TRP A 478 -10.78 1.88 13.16
N LEU A 479 -9.66 2.58 13.34
CA LEU A 479 -9.57 3.95 13.86
C LEU A 479 -8.17 4.50 13.52
N LYS A 480 -8.09 5.73 13.00
CA LYS A 480 -6.84 6.31 12.48
C LYS A 480 -5.80 6.53 13.59
N PHE A 481 -4.52 6.40 13.23
CA PHE A 481 -3.40 6.95 13.99
C PHE A 481 -3.62 8.46 14.21
N GLY A 482 -3.77 8.87 15.47
CA GLY A 482 -3.87 10.27 15.89
C GLY A 482 -3.04 10.64 17.12
N CYS A 483 -2.35 9.66 17.72
CA CYS A 483 -1.52 9.84 18.92
C CYS A 483 -0.12 9.25 18.74
N PHE A 484 0.68 9.81 17.82
CA PHE A 484 2.14 9.62 17.80
C PHE A 484 2.84 10.85 17.20
N ALA A 485 2.56 12.02 17.78
CA ALA A 485 3.24 13.29 17.48
C ALA A 485 3.33 14.19 18.74
N ILE A 486 3.85 13.64 19.83
CA ILE A 486 4.33 14.43 20.98
C ILE A 486 5.81 14.08 21.18
N GLY A 487 6.68 15.07 20.96
CA GLY A 487 8.12 14.88 21.05
C GLY A 487 8.58 14.66 22.49
N GLY A 488 9.38 13.61 22.70
CA GLY A 488 10.19 13.44 23.91
C GLY A 488 11.54 14.12 23.73
N ASP A 489 11.81 15.16 24.51
CA ASP A 489 13.14 15.79 24.59
C ASP A 489 14.15 14.85 25.28
N GLY A 490 15.43 15.02 24.99
CA GLY A 490 16.43 13.94 25.11
C GLY A 490 17.15 13.77 26.46
N MET A 491 18.06 12.79 26.51
CA MET A 491 19.25 12.85 27.38
C MET A 491 20.44 12.11 26.75
N ARG A 492 21.66 12.60 27.01
CA ARG A 492 22.97 12.14 26.48
C ARG A 492 23.92 11.74 27.61
N GLY A 493 24.80 10.75 27.36
CA GLY A 493 25.94 10.36 28.21
C GLY A 493 25.53 9.74 29.56
N ALA A 494 26.39 9.13 30.38
CA ALA A 494 27.78 8.59 30.30
C ALA A 494 27.99 7.72 31.58
N GLU A 495 29.03 6.90 31.84
CA GLU A 495 30.25 6.49 31.13
C GLU A 495 30.83 5.20 31.80
N ASN A 496 31.87 4.59 31.20
CA ASN A 496 32.90 3.70 31.79
C ASN A 496 32.57 2.40 32.58
N MET A 497 33.40 1.39 32.26
CA MET A 497 34.14 0.47 33.17
C MET A 497 33.81 -1.05 33.11
N GLU A 498 34.79 -1.80 32.57
CA GLU A 498 35.42 -3.07 33.06
C GLU A 498 34.65 -3.99 34.04
N SER A 499 34.74 -5.34 34.01
CA SER A 499 35.59 -6.31 33.28
C SER A 499 35.18 -7.78 33.64
N TYR A 500 35.77 -8.80 32.97
CA TYR A 500 35.87 -10.23 33.40
C TYR A 500 34.54 -11.07 33.53
N LEU A 501 34.43 -12.40 33.32
CA LEU A 501 35.35 -13.53 32.99
C LEU A 501 34.60 -14.69 32.25
N LYS A 502 35.26 -15.27 31.22
CA LYS A 502 35.38 -16.69 30.75
C LYS A 502 34.31 -17.80 30.97
N GLY A 503 34.13 -18.62 29.91
CA GLY A 503 33.72 -20.06 29.92
C GLY A 503 32.79 -20.40 28.72
N LYS A 504 33.23 -21.05 27.62
CA LYS A 504 33.44 -22.50 27.36
C LYS A 504 32.15 -23.35 27.46
N ASP A 505 31.83 -24.29 26.56
CA ASP A 505 32.54 -24.87 25.39
C ASP A 505 31.55 -25.37 24.29
N ASN A 506 32.07 -25.96 23.20
CA ASN A 506 31.39 -26.34 21.94
C ASN A 506 30.39 -27.52 22.03
N GLY A 507 29.55 -27.65 20.98
CA GLY A 507 28.81 -28.89 20.67
C GLY A 507 28.10 -28.85 19.31
N SER A 508 28.74 -29.38 18.26
CA SER A 508 28.18 -29.54 16.90
C SER A 508 27.83 -31.01 16.61
N LEU A 509 26.75 -31.27 15.87
CA LEU A 509 26.59 -32.54 15.14
C LEU A 509 25.59 -32.40 13.98
N SER A 510 25.77 -33.23 12.95
CA SER A 510 25.11 -33.14 11.65
C SER A 510 24.68 -34.51 11.16
N SER A 511 23.68 -34.51 10.25
CA SER A 511 23.29 -35.55 9.30
C SER A 511 22.89 -36.94 9.81
N GLU A 512 21.69 -37.38 9.38
CA GLU A 512 21.53 -38.62 8.64
C GLU A 512 20.32 -38.52 7.68
N LEU A 513 20.36 -39.28 6.59
CA LEU A 513 19.36 -39.38 5.51
C LEU A 513 19.03 -40.85 5.35
N ASP A 514 17.80 -41.18 4.96
CA ASP A 514 17.44 -42.56 4.60
C ASP A 514 16.53 -42.60 3.36
N GLU A 515 16.73 -43.61 2.52
CA GLU A 515 16.10 -43.77 1.20
C GLU A 515 15.00 -44.83 1.21
N SER A 516 13.91 -44.59 0.46
CA SER A 516 13.07 -45.70 -0.05
C SER A 516 12.36 -45.29 -1.34
N GLY A 517 12.64 -46.01 -2.44
CA GLY A 517 12.10 -45.72 -3.77
C GLY A 517 10.93 -46.62 -4.18
N VAL A 518 10.07 -46.11 -5.07
CA VAL A 518 8.98 -46.87 -5.71
C VAL A 518 9.08 -46.75 -7.24
N SER A 519 8.99 -47.88 -7.93
CA SER A 519 9.14 -47.99 -9.39
C SER A 519 7.84 -47.70 -10.14
N PHE A 520 7.85 -46.77 -11.11
CA PHE A 520 6.72 -46.50 -11.99
C PHE A 520 6.89 -47.11 -13.40
N GLY A 521 5.96 -48.01 -13.74
CA GLY A 521 5.83 -48.64 -15.06
C GLY A 521 5.59 -47.65 -16.21
N ALA A 522 5.60 -48.15 -17.45
CA ALA A 522 5.34 -47.33 -18.63
C ALA A 522 3.84 -46.99 -18.73
N VAL A 523 3.50 -45.70 -18.80
CA VAL A 523 2.12 -45.23 -19.03
C VAL A 523 1.91 -45.13 -20.53
N SER A 524 1.07 -46.01 -21.09
CA SER A 524 0.56 -45.87 -22.45
C SER A 524 -0.45 -44.71 -22.51
N ALA A 525 -0.42 -43.93 -23.59
CA ALA A 525 -1.48 -42.95 -23.84
C ALA A 525 -2.73 -43.70 -24.30
N GLU A 526 -3.79 -43.66 -23.49
CA GLU A 526 -5.09 -44.24 -23.84
C GLU A 526 -5.88 -43.27 -24.72
N ILE A 527 -6.21 -43.71 -25.93
CA ILE A 527 -7.22 -43.09 -26.79
C ILE A 527 -8.42 -44.03 -26.75
N THR A 528 -9.49 -43.64 -26.06
CA THR A 528 -10.75 -44.42 -26.04
C THR A 528 -11.71 -43.87 -27.08
N GLN A 529 -12.57 -44.71 -27.64
CA GLN A 529 -13.54 -44.29 -28.67
C GLN A 529 -14.47 -43.16 -28.14
N GLU A 530 -14.83 -43.22 -26.85
CA GLU A 530 -15.65 -42.21 -26.17
C GLU A 530 -14.91 -40.86 -25.96
N THR A 531 -13.57 -40.85 -25.96
CA THR A 531 -12.78 -39.60 -26.00
C THR A 531 -12.54 -39.07 -27.42
N ALA A 532 -13.03 -39.74 -28.47
CA ALA A 532 -13.17 -39.13 -29.79
C ALA A 532 -14.50 -38.36 -29.89
N ASP A 533 -15.62 -39.03 -29.60
CA ASP A 533 -16.97 -38.48 -29.87
C ASP A 533 -17.33 -37.28 -28.97
N PHE A 534 -16.80 -37.18 -27.74
CA PHE A 534 -17.01 -36.00 -26.88
C PHE A 534 -16.21 -34.76 -27.33
N PHE A 535 -15.25 -34.90 -28.25
CA PHE A 535 -14.27 -33.86 -28.58
C PHE A 535 -14.28 -33.39 -30.05
N VAL A 536 -15.20 -33.94 -30.86
CA VAL A 536 -15.45 -33.55 -32.26
C VAL A 536 -16.81 -32.88 -32.40
N SER A 537 -16.87 -31.59 -32.04
CA SER A 537 -17.81 -30.63 -32.64
C SER A 537 -17.01 -29.69 -33.56
N ASP A 538 -17.16 -29.87 -34.87
CA ASP A 538 -16.29 -29.24 -35.89
C ASP A 538 -16.61 -27.76 -36.21
N THR A 539 -17.28 -27.03 -35.30
CA THR A 539 -17.78 -25.66 -35.57
C THR A 539 -17.36 -24.58 -34.58
N GLU A 540 -16.86 -24.89 -33.38
CA GLU A 540 -16.46 -23.87 -32.38
C GLU A 540 -14.94 -23.55 -32.38
N GLY A 541 -14.17 -24.09 -33.33
CA GLY A 541 -12.71 -24.16 -33.26
C GLY A 541 -11.89 -23.12 -34.06
N ASP A 542 -12.48 -22.38 -35.01
CA ASP A 542 -11.74 -21.41 -35.83
C ASP A 542 -11.80 -20.00 -35.21
N PRO A 543 -10.68 -19.36 -34.84
CA PRO A 543 -10.67 -17.98 -34.34
C PRO A 543 -11.08 -16.93 -35.39
N ASP A 544 -11.22 -17.32 -36.66
CA ASP A 544 -11.74 -16.44 -37.74
C ASP A 544 -13.24 -16.64 -37.99
N CYS A 545 -13.86 -17.65 -37.40
CA CYS A 545 -15.31 -17.78 -37.39
C CYS A 545 -15.89 -16.75 -36.40
N PRO A 546 -16.76 -15.83 -36.84
CA PRO A 546 -17.38 -14.85 -35.95
C PRO A 546 -18.32 -15.54 -34.95
N SER A 547 -18.50 -14.91 -33.80
CA SER A 547 -19.52 -15.31 -32.83
C SER A 547 -20.92 -15.28 -33.46
N GLU A 548 -21.86 -16.07 -32.93
CA GLU A 548 -23.18 -16.22 -33.56
C GLU A 548 -23.91 -14.88 -33.72
N GLY A 549 -24.32 -14.58 -34.95
CA GLY A 549 -24.96 -13.32 -35.32
C GLY A 549 -24.02 -12.10 -35.35
N PHE A 550 -22.71 -12.26 -35.24
CA PHE A 550 -21.74 -11.18 -35.49
C PHE A 550 -21.14 -11.27 -36.91
N SER A 551 -20.64 -10.14 -37.39
CA SER A 551 -19.90 -10.05 -38.66
C SER A 551 -18.44 -10.48 -38.47
N SER A 552 -17.82 -10.99 -39.53
CA SER A 552 -16.38 -11.26 -39.49
C SER A 552 -15.55 -9.98 -39.36
N ILE A 553 -14.39 -10.08 -38.71
CA ILE A 553 -13.46 -8.96 -38.57
C ILE A 553 -12.97 -8.46 -39.95
N ASP A 554 -12.80 -9.36 -40.94
CA ASP A 554 -12.44 -8.96 -42.31
C ASP A 554 -13.55 -8.13 -43.01
N GLN A 555 -14.83 -8.40 -42.75
CA GLN A 555 -15.93 -7.55 -43.24
C GLN A 555 -15.89 -6.15 -42.60
N ALA A 556 -15.66 -6.06 -41.29
CA ALA A 556 -15.52 -4.79 -40.58
C ALA A 556 -14.32 -3.97 -41.09
N ILE A 557 -13.15 -4.61 -41.23
CA ILE A 557 -11.94 -4.03 -41.82
C ILE A 557 -12.23 -3.46 -43.22
N ASN A 558 -12.93 -4.19 -44.08
CA ASN A 558 -13.25 -3.75 -45.43
C ASN A 558 -14.30 -2.62 -45.46
N ALA A 559 -15.26 -2.60 -44.53
CA ALA A 559 -16.19 -1.48 -44.37
C ALA A 559 -15.47 -0.18 -43.96
N LEU A 560 -14.53 -0.27 -43.02
CA LEU A 560 -13.72 0.89 -42.58
C LEU A 560 -12.83 1.43 -43.71
N ARG A 561 -12.23 0.57 -44.54
CA ARG A 561 -11.52 0.96 -45.77
C ARG A 561 -12.40 1.71 -46.77
N GLN A 562 -13.70 1.41 -46.82
CA GLN A 562 -14.69 2.08 -47.67
C GLN A 562 -15.24 3.39 -47.05
N GLY A 563 -14.79 3.79 -45.86
CA GLY A 563 -15.35 4.95 -45.16
C GLY A 563 -16.78 4.71 -44.65
N LYS A 564 -17.11 3.47 -44.26
CA LYS A 564 -18.36 3.12 -43.58
C LYS A 564 -18.14 2.98 -42.08
N PHE A 565 -19.23 3.03 -41.31
CA PHE A 565 -19.20 2.72 -39.88
C PHE A 565 -19.13 1.21 -39.62
N VAL A 566 -18.56 0.86 -38.47
CA VAL A 566 -18.65 -0.47 -37.83
C VAL A 566 -19.19 -0.26 -36.42
N ILE A 567 -20.02 -1.18 -35.95
CA ILE A 567 -20.45 -1.24 -34.55
C ILE A 567 -19.56 -2.27 -33.83
N ALA A 568 -18.90 -1.87 -32.75
CA ALA A 568 -18.24 -2.79 -31.83
C ALA A 568 -18.99 -2.85 -30.50
N VAL A 569 -19.15 -4.06 -29.96
CA VAL A 569 -19.77 -4.31 -28.65
C VAL A 569 -18.80 -5.00 -27.70
N ASP A 570 -19.00 -4.77 -26.41
CA ASP A 570 -18.39 -5.59 -25.35
C ASP A 570 -19.17 -6.91 -25.17
N ASP A 571 -18.48 -7.94 -24.70
CA ASP A 571 -19.00 -9.28 -24.44
C ASP A 571 -19.09 -9.62 -22.94
N GLU A 572 -18.39 -8.88 -22.06
CA GLU A 572 -18.37 -9.19 -20.63
C GLU A 572 -19.58 -8.57 -19.87
N ASN A 573 -20.58 -9.41 -19.61
CA ASN A 573 -21.64 -9.22 -18.61
C ASN A 573 -22.74 -8.16 -18.88
N GLY A 574 -23.59 -8.41 -19.87
CA GLY A 574 -25.02 -8.07 -19.85
C GLY A 574 -25.42 -6.61 -20.14
N ASP A 575 -24.57 -5.63 -19.81
CA ASP A 575 -24.74 -4.22 -20.14
C ASP A 575 -23.92 -3.88 -21.41
N ASN A 576 -24.19 -4.58 -22.52
CA ASN A 576 -23.37 -4.53 -23.74
C ASN A 576 -23.41 -3.15 -24.44
N GLU A 577 -22.48 -2.26 -24.09
CA GLU A 577 -22.33 -0.95 -24.74
C GLU A 577 -21.90 -1.09 -26.22
N GLY A 578 -22.71 -0.57 -27.14
CA GLY A 578 -22.37 -0.46 -28.56
C GLY A 578 -21.71 0.87 -28.92
N VAL A 579 -20.66 0.83 -29.74
CA VAL A 579 -19.93 2.03 -30.19
C VAL A 579 -19.81 2.04 -31.71
N LEU A 580 -20.22 3.16 -32.34
CA LEU A 580 -19.96 3.45 -33.76
C LEU A 580 -18.48 3.84 -33.93
N ILE A 581 -17.81 3.21 -34.90
CA ILE A 581 -16.38 3.41 -35.20
C ILE A 581 -16.21 3.74 -36.69
N MET A 582 -15.33 4.70 -36.99
CA MET A 582 -14.92 5.07 -38.36
C MET A 582 -13.45 5.55 -38.38
N ALA A 583 -12.78 5.45 -39.53
CA ALA A 583 -11.46 6.04 -39.74
C ALA A 583 -11.53 7.58 -39.76
N ALA A 584 -10.76 8.26 -38.90
CA ALA A 584 -10.80 9.72 -38.80
C ALA A 584 -10.40 10.44 -40.11
N THR A 585 -9.51 9.82 -40.90
CA THR A 585 -9.06 10.34 -42.20
C THR A 585 -10.12 10.31 -43.30
N LEU A 586 -11.23 9.58 -43.10
CA LEU A 586 -12.32 9.44 -44.07
C LEU A 586 -13.59 10.19 -43.64
N VAL A 587 -13.52 10.94 -42.53
CA VAL A 587 -14.64 11.66 -41.95
C VAL A 587 -15.11 12.80 -42.84
N ASN A 588 -16.43 12.95 -42.92
CA ASN A 588 -17.12 14.06 -43.59
C ASN A 588 -18.28 14.59 -42.71
N PRO A 589 -18.84 15.77 -43.01
CA PRO A 589 -19.90 16.36 -42.19
C PRO A 589 -21.16 15.49 -42.06
N GLN A 590 -21.51 14.71 -43.09
CA GLN A 590 -22.66 13.80 -43.07
C GLN A 590 -22.43 12.63 -42.10
N ALA A 591 -21.22 12.06 -42.08
CA ALA A 591 -20.82 11.01 -41.14
C ALA A 591 -20.86 11.50 -39.69
N ILE A 592 -20.39 12.72 -39.41
CA ILE A 592 -20.49 13.29 -38.06
C ILE A 592 -21.93 13.65 -37.70
N ALA A 593 -22.76 14.11 -38.64
CA ALA A 593 -24.18 14.32 -38.40
C ALA A 593 -24.92 13.02 -38.07
N PHE A 594 -24.57 11.91 -38.74
CA PHE A 594 -25.06 10.57 -38.40
C PHE A 594 -24.65 10.16 -36.98
N MET A 595 -23.35 10.29 -36.65
CA MET A 595 -22.83 9.98 -35.32
C MET A 595 -23.45 10.83 -34.20
N ILE A 596 -23.77 12.11 -34.46
CA ILE A 596 -24.46 12.98 -33.50
C ILE A 596 -25.94 12.58 -33.33
N ARG A 597 -26.60 12.09 -34.38
CA ARG A 597 -28.02 11.69 -34.33
C ARG A 597 -28.23 10.33 -33.66
N HIS A 598 -27.31 9.38 -33.86
CA HIS A 598 -27.45 7.99 -33.43
C HIS A 598 -26.52 7.60 -32.27
N GLY A 599 -25.61 8.49 -31.87
CA GLY A 599 -24.77 8.33 -30.68
C GLY A 599 -25.12 9.33 -29.58
N SER A 600 -24.37 9.27 -28.48
CA SER A 600 -24.52 10.11 -27.27
C SER A 600 -24.30 11.62 -27.46
N GLY A 601 -24.11 12.08 -28.70
CA GLY A 601 -23.71 13.45 -29.05
C GLY A 601 -22.24 13.79 -28.71
N ILE A 602 -21.55 12.96 -27.92
CA ILE A 602 -20.11 13.05 -27.65
C ILE A 602 -19.36 12.40 -28.82
N VAL A 603 -18.46 13.15 -29.43
CA VAL A 603 -17.63 12.68 -30.56
C VAL A 603 -16.19 12.59 -30.08
N SER A 604 -15.72 11.35 -29.93
CA SER A 604 -14.40 11.02 -29.42
C SER A 604 -13.45 10.61 -30.55
N VAL A 605 -12.15 10.80 -30.36
CA VAL A 605 -11.11 10.47 -31.34
C VAL A 605 -10.04 9.62 -30.68
N GLY A 606 -9.91 8.35 -31.07
CA GLY A 606 -8.87 7.47 -30.55
C GLY A 606 -7.53 7.81 -31.20
N MET A 607 -6.52 8.16 -30.39
CA MET A 607 -5.20 8.62 -30.85
C MET A 607 -4.08 7.93 -30.08
N LYS A 608 -2.97 7.66 -30.76
CA LYS A 608 -1.75 7.16 -30.12
C LYS A 608 -1.11 8.21 -29.21
N GLU A 609 -0.29 7.74 -28.26
CA GLU A 609 0.43 8.60 -27.32
C GLU A 609 1.36 9.58 -28.05
N GLU A 610 2.08 9.10 -29.07
CA GLU A 610 3.04 9.90 -29.82
C GLU A 610 2.38 11.06 -30.60
N ASP A 611 1.13 10.87 -31.06
CA ASP A 611 0.35 11.93 -31.70
C ASP A 611 -0.18 12.97 -30.70
N LEU A 612 -0.61 12.53 -29.51
CA LEU A 612 -1.06 13.42 -28.44
C LEU A 612 0.11 14.27 -27.89
N GLU A 613 1.30 13.68 -27.76
CA GLU A 613 2.53 14.37 -27.40
C GLU A 613 2.94 15.39 -28.47
N ARG A 614 2.97 14.99 -29.75
CA ARG A 614 3.24 15.88 -30.91
C ARG A 614 2.32 17.11 -30.92
N LEU A 615 1.03 16.91 -30.64
CA LEU A 615 0.04 17.98 -30.59
C LEU A 615 0.01 18.71 -29.24
N MET A 616 0.80 18.28 -28.25
CA MET A 616 0.80 18.79 -26.87
C MET A 616 -0.62 18.85 -26.26
N ILE A 617 -1.40 17.77 -26.40
CA ILE A 617 -2.75 17.65 -25.83
C ILE A 617 -2.62 16.91 -24.48
N PRO A 618 -2.74 17.60 -23.33
CA PRO A 618 -2.54 16.98 -22.02
C PRO A 618 -3.75 16.13 -21.60
N MET A 619 -3.51 15.20 -20.67
CA MET A 619 -4.57 14.47 -19.96
C MET A 619 -5.54 15.43 -19.26
N MET A 620 -6.83 15.12 -19.26
CA MET A 620 -7.85 15.96 -18.61
C MET A 620 -7.74 15.93 -17.07
N SER A 621 -7.28 14.80 -16.52
CA SER A 621 -7.01 14.60 -15.09
C SER A 621 -5.51 14.32 -14.86
N PRO A 622 -4.95 14.65 -13.70
CA PRO A 622 -3.61 14.21 -13.31
C PRO A 622 -3.52 12.67 -13.37
N ILE A 623 -2.39 12.13 -13.84
CA ILE A 623 -2.16 10.68 -13.99
C ILE A 623 -2.37 9.92 -12.66
N THR A 624 -2.16 10.60 -11.52
CA THR A 624 -2.40 10.10 -10.16
C THR A 624 -3.87 9.90 -9.78
N GLN A 625 -4.83 10.38 -10.58
CA GLN A 625 -6.28 10.27 -10.33
C GLN A 625 -6.99 9.26 -11.25
N ILE A 626 -6.26 8.56 -12.13
CA ILE A 626 -6.81 7.45 -12.90
C ILE A 626 -6.84 6.21 -11.98
N GLU A 627 -7.77 6.21 -11.01
CA GLU A 627 -8.02 5.10 -10.08
C GLU A 627 -8.53 3.85 -10.82
N ASP A 628 -9.12 4.03 -12.01
CA ASP A 628 -9.72 2.98 -12.81
C ASP A 628 -8.84 2.58 -14.00
N LEU A 629 -8.20 1.41 -13.88
CA LEU A 629 -7.43 0.80 -14.97
C LEU A 629 -8.30 0.35 -16.15
N SER A 630 -9.62 0.24 -16.01
CA SER A 630 -10.55 -0.10 -17.10
C SER A 630 -11.04 1.13 -17.89
N ALA A 631 -10.92 2.34 -17.35
CA ALA A 631 -11.47 3.55 -17.97
C ALA A 631 -10.66 4.07 -19.18
N ALA A 632 -11.36 4.76 -20.09
CA ALA A 632 -10.75 5.44 -21.23
C ALA A 632 -9.94 6.66 -20.76
N ALA A 633 -8.73 6.81 -21.28
CA ALA A 633 -7.81 7.86 -20.88
C ALA A 633 -8.13 9.18 -21.62
N SER A 634 -9.08 9.94 -21.09
CA SER A 634 -9.57 11.20 -21.68
C SER A 634 -8.55 12.35 -21.59
N THR A 635 -8.37 13.05 -22.70
CA THR A 635 -7.50 14.24 -22.79
C THR A 635 -8.32 15.54 -22.87
N VAL A 636 -7.66 16.69 -22.76
CA VAL A 636 -8.33 18.00 -22.91
C VAL A 636 -8.97 18.12 -24.29
N THR A 637 -10.25 18.48 -24.32
CA THR A 637 -11.02 18.61 -25.57
C THR A 637 -10.49 19.71 -26.47
N VAL A 638 -10.73 19.57 -27.77
CA VAL A 638 -10.17 20.45 -28.80
C VAL A 638 -11.18 20.82 -29.87
N ASP A 639 -10.96 21.97 -30.50
CA ASP A 639 -11.52 22.34 -31.80
C ASP A 639 -10.40 22.83 -32.72
N ALA A 640 -10.48 22.57 -34.02
CA ALA A 640 -9.58 23.20 -34.99
C ALA A 640 -9.75 24.72 -34.95
N ARG A 641 -8.63 25.46 -35.00
CA ARG A 641 -8.58 26.92 -34.83
C ARG A 641 -9.01 27.69 -36.07
N VAL A 642 -8.81 27.11 -37.26
CA VAL A 642 -8.96 27.78 -38.56
C VAL A 642 -10.16 27.23 -39.33
N GLY A 643 -11.07 28.13 -39.68
CA GLY A 643 -12.25 27.82 -40.50
C GLY A 643 -13.19 26.81 -39.84
N THR A 644 -13.27 26.83 -38.52
CA THR A 644 -14.42 26.39 -37.72
C THR A 644 -15.20 27.62 -37.26
N SER A 645 -16.50 27.45 -36.96
CA SER A 645 -17.36 28.51 -36.44
C SER A 645 -17.40 28.51 -34.91
N THR A 646 -18.36 27.79 -34.31
CA THR A 646 -18.49 27.58 -32.86
C THR A 646 -17.77 26.33 -32.37
N GLY A 647 -17.35 25.43 -33.28
CA GLY A 647 -16.83 24.09 -32.94
C GLY A 647 -17.93 23.03 -32.80
N VAL A 648 -19.18 23.45 -32.60
CA VAL A 648 -20.30 22.55 -32.25
C VAL A 648 -20.81 21.77 -33.46
N SER A 649 -20.84 22.39 -34.65
CA SER A 649 -21.52 21.83 -35.83
C SER A 649 -20.84 20.56 -36.36
N ALA A 650 -21.59 19.71 -37.06
CA ALA A 650 -21.04 18.50 -37.67
C ALA A 650 -19.89 18.79 -38.66
N ALA A 651 -19.97 19.92 -39.37
CA ALA A 651 -18.90 20.39 -40.26
C ALA A 651 -17.66 20.87 -39.49
N ASP A 652 -17.84 21.62 -38.40
CA ASP A 652 -16.72 22.05 -37.55
C ASP A 652 -16.00 20.86 -36.91
N ARG A 653 -16.77 19.92 -36.32
CA ARG A 653 -16.22 18.71 -35.70
C ARG A 653 -15.51 17.82 -36.72
N ALA A 654 -16.10 17.60 -37.91
CA ALA A 654 -15.45 16.87 -39.00
C ALA A 654 -14.09 17.48 -39.35
N LYS A 655 -14.00 18.82 -39.42
CA LYS A 655 -12.75 19.54 -39.68
C LYS A 655 -11.73 19.41 -38.55
N THR A 656 -12.19 19.45 -37.29
CA THR A 656 -11.33 19.15 -36.12
C THR A 656 -10.76 17.74 -36.18
N ILE A 657 -11.54 16.74 -36.57
CA ILE A 657 -11.12 15.34 -36.66
C ILE A 657 -10.14 15.11 -37.82
N LEU A 658 -10.37 15.76 -38.96
CA LEU A 658 -9.42 15.76 -40.09
C LEU A 658 -8.09 16.44 -39.72
N ALA A 659 -8.12 17.51 -38.92
CA ALA A 659 -6.91 18.13 -38.39
C ALA A 659 -6.18 17.21 -37.37
N LEU A 660 -6.92 16.55 -36.46
CA LEU A 660 -6.33 15.61 -35.50
C LEU A 660 -5.68 14.40 -36.17
N SER A 661 -6.24 13.92 -37.29
CA SER A 661 -5.67 12.82 -38.07
C SER A 661 -4.56 13.24 -39.04
N SER A 662 -4.23 14.53 -39.12
CA SER A 662 -3.13 15.04 -39.95
C SER A 662 -1.76 14.87 -39.26
N PRO A 663 -0.74 14.30 -39.94
CA PRO A 663 0.63 14.26 -39.43
C PRO A 663 1.28 15.66 -39.41
N ASP A 664 0.85 16.57 -40.28
CA ASP A 664 1.42 17.92 -40.43
C ASP A 664 0.89 18.92 -39.39
N SER A 665 -0.21 18.59 -38.71
CA SER A 665 -0.83 19.47 -37.71
C SER A 665 0.05 19.66 -36.47
N LYS A 666 -0.05 20.87 -35.91
CA LYS A 666 0.80 21.39 -34.82
C LYS A 666 -0.07 21.80 -33.62
N PRO A 667 0.51 21.93 -32.41
CA PRO A 667 -0.22 22.38 -31.22
C PRO A 667 -1.02 23.68 -31.40
N GLY A 668 -0.50 24.62 -32.21
CA GLY A 668 -1.12 25.92 -32.47
C GLY A 668 -2.37 25.90 -33.37
N ASP A 669 -2.65 24.77 -34.03
CA ASP A 669 -3.80 24.58 -34.93
C ASP A 669 -5.09 24.29 -34.18
N PHE A 670 -5.05 24.14 -32.85
CA PHE A 670 -6.18 23.76 -32.01
C PHE A 670 -6.48 24.81 -30.93
N ARG A 671 -7.76 24.97 -30.61
CA ARG A 671 -8.27 25.70 -29.43
C ARG A 671 -8.59 24.70 -28.32
N ARG A 672 -8.47 25.14 -27.07
CA ARG A 672 -8.67 24.33 -25.85
C ARG A 672 -9.39 25.16 -24.78
N PRO A 673 -10.45 24.66 -24.13
CA PRO A 673 -11.20 23.45 -24.48
C PRO A 673 -11.91 23.59 -25.85
N GLY A 674 -12.48 22.50 -26.35
CA GLY A 674 -13.33 22.45 -27.54
C GLY A 674 -14.38 21.33 -27.47
N HIS A 675 -14.91 20.90 -28.61
CA HIS A 675 -16.08 20.00 -28.67
C HIS A 675 -15.78 18.58 -29.18
N VAL A 676 -14.55 18.30 -29.62
CA VAL A 676 -14.07 16.95 -29.93
C VAL A 676 -13.21 16.43 -28.77
N PHE A 677 -13.33 15.14 -28.45
CA PHE A 677 -12.73 14.51 -27.27
C PHE A 677 -11.61 13.52 -27.67
N PRO A 678 -10.33 13.93 -27.70
CA PRO A 678 -9.26 12.97 -27.99
C PRO A 678 -9.07 12.02 -26.80
N LEU A 679 -8.99 10.72 -27.11
CA LEU A 679 -8.80 9.63 -26.15
C LEU A 679 -7.47 8.96 -26.43
N LYS A 680 -6.68 8.74 -25.36
CA LYS A 680 -5.38 8.07 -25.48
C LYS A 680 -5.55 6.55 -25.62
N TYR A 681 -5.12 6.04 -26.78
CA TYR A 681 -4.92 4.62 -27.04
C TYR A 681 -3.83 4.04 -26.15
N ARG A 682 -4.04 2.83 -25.63
CA ARG A 682 -3.02 2.10 -24.87
C ARG A 682 -2.22 1.18 -25.79
N ASN A 683 -0.91 1.42 -25.87
CA ASN A 683 0.02 0.57 -26.62
C ASN A 683 -0.11 -0.92 -26.21
N GLY A 684 -0.57 -1.72 -27.16
CA GLY A 684 -1.03 -3.12 -27.00
C GLY A 684 -2.45 -3.35 -27.55
N GLY A 685 -3.31 -2.33 -27.49
CA GLY A 685 -4.69 -2.38 -27.99
C GLY A 685 -5.57 -3.34 -27.19
N VAL A 686 -6.55 -3.98 -27.85
CA VAL A 686 -7.52 -4.89 -27.21
C VAL A 686 -6.86 -6.07 -26.51
N LEU A 687 -5.65 -6.44 -26.91
CA LEU A 687 -4.84 -7.47 -26.28
C LEU A 687 -4.29 -7.08 -24.89
N LYS A 688 -4.46 -5.82 -24.49
CA LYS A 688 -4.00 -5.25 -23.20
C LYS A 688 -5.13 -4.59 -22.41
N ARG A 689 -6.12 -4.02 -23.10
CA ARG A 689 -7.39 -3.54 -22.53
C ARG A 689 -8.49 -3.82 -23.57
N ALA A 690 -9.39 -4.75 -23.27
CA ALA A 690 -10.62 -4.94 -24.04
C ALA A 690 -11.52 -3.70 -23.81
N GLY A 691 -11.42 -2.71 -24.69
CA GLY A 691 -12.18 -1.47 -24.59
C GLY A 691 -12.34 -0.81 -25.95
N HIS A 692 -13.43 -0.07 -26.15
CA HIS A 692 -13.80 0.44 -27.47
C HIS A 692 -12.80 1.46 -28.04
N THR A 693 -12.06 2.19 -27.18
CA THR A 693 -10.97 3.07 -27.63
C THR A 693 -9.88 2.26 -28.33
N GLU A 694 -9.39 1.21 -27.69
CA GLU A 694 -8.40 0.29 -28.24
C GLU A 694 -8.92 -0.45 -29.47
N ALA A 695 -10.14 -1.00 -29.39
CA ALA A 695 -10.77 -1.69 -30.52
C ALA A 695 -10.90 -0.79 -31.75
N SER A 696 -11.30 0.46 -31.56
CA SER A 696 -11.45 1.42 -32.66
C SER A 696 -10.11 1.67 -33.38
N VAL A 697 -9.03 1.96 -32.65
CA VAL A 697 -7.73 2.24 -33.26
C VAL A 697 -7.10 0.97 -33.85
N ASP A 698 -7.25 -0.18 -33.20
CA ASP A 698 -6.77 -1.47 -33.72
C ASP A 698 -7.44 -1.83 -35.06
N LEU A 699 -8.75 -1.62 -35.21
CA LEU A 699 -9.46 -1.85 -36.47
C LEU A 699 -8.95 -0.92 -37.58
N ILE A 700 -8.65 0.35 -37.27
CA ILE A 700 -8.06 1.29 -38.25
C ILE A 700 -6.65 0.85 -38.66
N ILE A 701 -5.83 0.34 -37.72
CA ILE A 701 -4.51 -0.24 -37.99
C ILE A 701 -4.63 -1.48 -38.90
N LEU A 702 -5.56 -2.40 -38.60
CA LEU A 702 -5.81 -3.60 -39.42
C LEU A 702 -6.39 -3.25 -40.81
N ALA A 703 -7.14 -2.15 -40.92
CA ALA A 703 -7.55 -1.57 -42.20
C ALA A 703 -6.38 -1.04 -43.04
N GLY A 704 -5.20 -0.84 -42.46
CA GLY A 704 -4.04 -0.25 -43.16
C GLY A 704 -4.17 1.27 -43.32
N LEU A 705 -4.96 1.92 -42.46
CA LEU A 705 -5.19 3.37 -42.46
C LEU A 705 -4.35 4.04 -41.36
N TRP A 706 -4.25 5.37 -41.41
CA TRP A 706 -3.55 6.14 -40.38
C TRP A 706 -4.22 5.92 -39.01
N PRO A 707 -3.48 5.67 -37.91
CA PRO A 707 -4.01 5.08 -36.67
C PRO A 707 -4.77 6.08 -35.78
N VAL A 708 -5.76 6.76 -36.35
CA VAL A 708 -6.66 7.69 -35.67
C VAL A 708 -8.10 7.30 -36.02
N SER A 709 -8.88 6.94 -34.99
CA SER A 709 -10.30 6.58 -35.12
C SER A 709 -11.19 7.73 -34.69
N VAL A 710 -12.42 7.78 -35.19
CA VAL A 710 -13.52 8.51 -34.54
C VAL A 710 -14.51 7.49 -33.98
N LEU A 711 -15.01 7.75 -32.78
CA LEU A 711 -15.94 6.87 -32.08
C LEU A 711 -16.98 7.62 -31.26
N SER A 712 -18.18 7.05 -31.16
CA SER A 712 -19.25 7.51 -30.28
C SER A 712 -20.14 6.35 -29.82
N THR A 713 -20.46 6.36 -28.54
CA THR A 713 -21.37 5.41 -27.89
C THR A 713 -22.79 5.56 -28.43
N ILE A 714 -23.44 4.46 -28.77
CA ILE A 714 -24.80 4.40 -29.28
C ILE A 714 -25.78 4.45 -28.10
N VAL A 715 -26.80 5.31 -28.20
CA VAL A 715 -27.85 5.46 -27.19
C VAL A 715 -29.19 5.09 -27.78
N ASP A 716 -30.12 4.62 -26.95
CA ASP A 716 -31.48 4.34 -27.37
C ASP A 716 -32.21 5.66 -27.70
N PRO A 717 -32.88 5.77 -28.87
CA PRO A 717 -33.53 7.00 -29.28
C PRO A 717 -34.83 7.33 -28.53
N GLU A 718 -35.43 6.38 -27.80
CA GLU A 718 -36.70 6.61 -27.07
C GLU A 718 -36.47 7.18 -25.67
N ASP A 719 -35.47 6.69 -24.92
CA ASP A 719 -35.21 7.11 -23.53
C ASP A 719 -33.81 7.69 -23.27
N GLY A 720 -32.89 7.61 -24.23
CA GLY A 720 -31.50 8.08 -24.09
C GLY A 720 -30.61 7.18 -23.23
N SER A 721 -31.05 5.98 -22.90
CA SER A 721 -30.23 4.96 -22.22
C SER A 721 -29.18 4.35 -23.17
N MET A 722 -28.37 3.43 -22.65
CA MET A 722 -27.34 2.75 -23.45
C MET A 722 -27.99 1.69 -24.35
N ALA A 723 -27.76 1.76 -25.66
CA ALA A 723 -28.44 0.87 -26.60
C ALA A 723 -27.99 -0.59 -26.43
N GLY A 724 -28.89 -1.44 -25.94
CA GLY A 724 -28.64 -2.87 -25.77
C GLY A 724 -28.56 -3.66 -27.09
N LEU A 725 -27.96 -4.85 -27.03
CA LEU A 725 -27.66 -5.67 -28.22
C LEU A 725 -28.82 -5.87 -29.22
N PRO A 726 -30.10 -6.04 -28.84
CA PRO A 726 -31.20 -6.12 -29.81
C PRO A 726 -31.39 -4.83 -30.64
N ALA A 727 -31.27 -3.65 -30.02
CA ALA A 727 -31.37 -2.37 -30.71
C ALA A 727 -30.16 -2.14 -31.63
N LEU A 728 -28.96 -2.53 -31.18
CA LEU A 728 -27.74 -2.49 -31.98
C LEU A 728 -27.82 -3.36 -33.24
N ARG A 729 -28.38 -4.58 -33.12
CA ARG A 729 -28.63 -5.49 -34.25
C ARG A 729 -29.62 -4.89 -35.25
N LYS A 730 -30.73 -4.33 -34.78
CA LYS A 730 -31.71 -3.63 -35.63
C LYS A 730 -31.08 -2.45 -36.38
N MET A 731 -30.24 -1.65 -35.73
CA MET A 731 -29.48 -0.56 -36.38
C MET A 731 -28.47 -1.11 -37.41
N ALA A 732 -27.76 -2.20 -37.08
CA ALA A 732 -26.82 -2.84 -37.99
C ALA A 732 -27.50 -3.30 -39.30
N GLU A 733 -28.71 -3.86 -39.20
CA GLU A 733 -29.53 -4.24 -40.35
C GLU A 733 -30.05 -3.01 -41.12
N GLU A 734 -30.70 -2.06 -40.44
CA GLU A 734 -31.32 -0.86 -41.03
C GLU A 734 -30.32 -0.02 -41.84
N TYR A 735 -29.10 0.14 -41.33
CA TYR A 735 -28.04 0.94 -41.97
C TYR A 735 -26.97 0.09 -42.67
N SER A 736 -27.15 -1.24 -42.73
CA SER A 736 -26.20 -2.20 -43.35
C SER A 736 -24.75 -2.05 -42.83
N LEU A 737 -24.60 -1.93 -41.51
CA LEU A 737 -23.32 -1.77 -40.81
C LEU A 737 -22.84 -3.12 -40.26
N PRO A 738 -21.55 -3.50 -40.41
CA PRO A 738 -21.01 -4.66 -39.70
C PRO A 738 -21.05 -4.43 -38.19
N ILE A 739 -21.58 -5.41 -37.46
CA ILE A 739 -21.52 -5.47 -36.00
C ILE A 739 -20.53 -6.57 -35.59
N ILE A 740 -19.56 -6.24 -34.77
CA ILE A 740 -18.52 -7.16 -34.29
C ILE A 740 -18.43 -7.15 -32.77
N SER A 741 -17.88 -8.23 -32.21
CA SER A 741 -17.54 -8.32 -30.80
C SER A 741 -16.05 -7.99 -30.56
N ILE A 742 -15.72 -7.43 -29.39
CA ILE A 742 -14.32 -7.18 -29.01
C ILE A 742 -13.57 -8.51 -28.80
N THR A 743 -14.24 -9.58 -28.34
CA THR A 743 -13.63 -10.92 -28.23
C THR A 743 -13.23 -11.48 -29.60
N ASP A 744 -14.05 -11.29 -30.63
CA ASP A 744 -13.74 -11.70 -32.01
C ASP A 744 -12.51 -10.96 -32.54
N LEU A 745 -12.39 -9.66 -32.25
CA LEU A 745 -11.20 -8.86 -32.61
C LEU A 745 -9.94 -9.34 -31.86
N ILE A 746 -10.07 -9.66 -30.56
CA ILE A 746 -8.98 -10.24 -29.75
C ILE A 746 -8.53 -11.58 -30.34
N ARG A 747 -9.46 -12.47 -30.70
CA ARG A 747 -9.18 -13.77 -31.36
C ARG A 747 -8.46 -13.56 -32.70
N TYR A 748 -8.98 -12.70 -33.55
CA TYR A 748 -8.43 -12.39 -34.88
C TYR A 748 -6.99 -11.86 -34.80
N ARG A 749 -6.71 -10.92 -33.87
CA ARG A 749 -5.36 -10.38 -33.64
C ARG A 749 -4.41 -11.44 -33.09
N ARG A 750 -4.81 -12.21 -32.07
CA ARG A 750 -3.99 -13.27 -31.45
C ARG A 750 -3.55 -14.37 -32.44
N LYS A 751 -4.37 -14.69 -33.44
CA LYS A 751 -4.06 -15.67 -34.50
C LYS A 751 -2.93 -15.19 -35.45
N ARG A 752 -2.84 -13.87 -35.67
CA ARG A 752 -2.00 -13.24 -36.71
C ARG A 752 -0.73 -12.55 -36.18
N GLU A 753 -0.77 -11.98 -34.98
CA GLU A 753 0.35 -11.21 -34.43
C GLU A 753 1.36 -12.07 -33.66
N LYS A 754 2.66 -11.79 -33.83
CA LYS A 754 3.72 -12.41 -33.02
C LYS A 754 3.87 -11.68 -31.67
N LEU A 755 3.17 -12.20 -30.67
CA LEU A 755 3.05 -11.65 -29.31
C LEU A 755 4.19 -12.08 -28.36
N VAL A 756 5.00 -13.07 -28.76
CA VAL A 756 6.13 -13.57 -27.97
C VAL A 756 7.47 -13.40 -28.69
N GLU A 757 8.52 -13.19 -27.91
CA GLU A 757 9.89 -13.03 -28.37
C GLU A 757 10.81 -13.95 -27.56
N ARG A 758 11.58 -14.82 -28.25
CA ARG A 758 12.55 -15.70 -27.60
C ARG A 758 13.81 -14.88 -27.27
N ILE A 759 14.01 -14.54 -26.00
CA ILE A 759 15.09 -13.64 -25.56
C ILE A 759 16.37 -14.38 -25.14
N ALA A 760 16.26 -15.63 -24.69
CA ALA A 760 17.41 -16.43 -24.26
C ALA A 760 17.18 -17.93 -24.45
N ALA A 761 18.27 -18.67 -24.56
CA ALA A 761 18.27 -20.14 -24.55
C ALA A 761 19.45 -20.63 -23.69
N SER A 762 19.24 -21.65 -22.86
CA SER A 762 20.30 -22.24 -22.03
C SER A 762 20.11 -23.75 -21.82
N ARG A 763 21.20 -24.43 -21.46
CA ARG A 763 21.18 -25.80 -20.96
C ARG A 763 20.72 -25.77 -19.50
N LEU A 764 19.68 -26.53 -19.16
CA LEU A 764 19.10 -26.57 -17.81
C LEU A 764 19.18 -28.00 -17.25
N PRO A 765 20.19 -28.31 -16.43
CA PRO A 765 20.19 -29.50 -15.58
C PRO A 765 19.10 -29.36 -14.51
N THR A 766 18.32 -30.42 -14.29
CA THR A 766 17.26 -30.48 -13.27
C THR A 766 17.32 -31.81 -12.52
N LYS A 767 16.60 -31.93 -11.41
CA LYS A 767 16.47 -33.20 -10.66
C LYS A 767 15.84 -34.34 -11.48
N TRP A 768 15.05 -34.01 -12.51
CA TRP A 768 14.41 -34.99 -13.38
C TRP A 768 15.29 -35.41 -14.56
N GLY A 769 16.35 -34.65 -14.85
CA GLY A 769 17.20 -34.88 -16.03
C GLY A 769 17.64 -33.59 -16.72
N LEU A 770 18.18 -33.74 -17.93
CA LEU A 770 18.77 -32.63 -18.68
C LEU A 770 17.85 -32.11 -19.79
N PHE A 771 17.55 -30.82 -19.72
CA PHE A 771 16.66 -30.13 -20.65
C PHE A 771 17.33 -28.91 -21.30
N ARG A 772 16.70 -28.36 -22.34
CA ARG A 772 17.00 -27.05 -22.92
C ARG A 772 15.91 -26.07 -22.54
N ALA A 773 16.28 -25.00 -21.85
CA ALA A 773 15.38 -23.93 -21.47
C ALA A 773 15.40 -22.79 -22.50
N TYR A 774 14.23 -22.26 -22.80
CA TYR A 774 14.01 -21.07 -23.63
C TYR A 774 13.21 -20.05 -22.83
N CYS A 775 13.74 -18.83 -22.71
CA CYS A 775 13.01 -17.72 -22.10
C CYS A 775 12.30 -16.91 -23.18
N TYR A 776 11.01 -16.65 -22.96
CA TYR A 776 10.13 -15.93 -23.86
C TYR A 776 9.55 -14.69 -23.18
N ARG A 777 9.79 -13.52 -23.74
CA ARG A 777 9.15 -12.27 -23.32
C ARG A 777 7.84 -12.08 -24.08
N SER A 778 6.75 -11.91 -23.35
CA SER A 778 5.48 -11.42 -23.88
C SER A 778 5.61 -9.94 -24.24
N LYS A 779 5.19 -9.56 -25.44
CA LYS A 779 5.19 -8.16 -25.92
C LYS A 779 4.01 -7.33 -25.39
N LEU A 780 3.01 -7.97 -24.77
CA LEU A 780 1.81 -7.29 -24.27
C LEU A 780 2.05 -6.61 -22.91
N ASP A 781 2.66 -7.35 -21.99
CA ASP A 781 2.84 -7.01 -20.58
C ASP A 781 4.31 -7.06 -20.13
N GLY A 782 5.22 -7.54 -20.98
CA GLY A 782 6.64 -7.72 -20.66
C GLY A 782 6.94 -8.97 -19.83
N THR A 783 5.96 -9.83 -19.54
CA THR A 783 6.18 -11.00 -18.69
C THR A 783 7.11 -12.01 -19.38
N GLU A 784 8.11 -12.47 -18.64
CA GLU A 784 9.02 -13.52 -19.08
C GLU A 784 8.46 -14.89 -18.66
N HIS A 785 8.14 -15.72 -19.63
CA HIS A 785 7.73 -17.12 -19.48
C HIS A 785 8.91 -18.04 -19.83
N ILE A 786 8.87 -19.29 -19.39
CA ILE A 786 9.91 -20.28 -19.70
C ILE A 786 9.30 -21.52 -20.34
N ALA A 787 9.96 -22.02 -21.38
CA ALA A 787 9.69 -23.32 -21.95
C ALA A 787 10.92 -24.22 -21.77
N VAL A 788 10.68 -25.45 -21.34
CA VAL A 788 11.69 -26.46 -21.03
C VAL A 788 11.45 -27.63 -21.96
N VAL A 789 12.44 -27.94 -22.81
CA VAL A 789 12.32 -28.85 -23.94
C VAL A 789 13.32 -30.00 -23.80
N LYS A 790 12.85 -31.23 -24.09
CA LYS A 790 13.63 -32.45 -24.14
C LYS A 790 13.70 -32.97 -25.58
N GLY A 791 14.88 -33.44 -25.98
CA GLY A 791 15.12 -33.97 -27.31
C GLY A 791 15.05 -32.92 -28.42
N ASP A 792 14.96 -33.40 -29.66
CA ASP A 792 14.57 -32.59 -30.81
C ASP A 792 13.06 -32.75 -31.05
N ILE A 793 12.40 -31.64 -31.37
CA ILE A 793 10.96 -31.60 -31.69
C ILE A 793 10.71 -32.03 -33.13
N GLY A 794 11.70 -31.89 -34.04
CA GLY A 794 11.64 -32.41 -35.40
C GLY A 794 10.48 -31.84 -36.22
N ASP A 795 9.60 -32.72 -36.71
CA ASP A 795 8.40 -32.41 -37.50
C ASP A 795 7.26 -31.72 -36.72
N GLY A 796 7.41 -31.63 -35.39
CA GLY A 796 6.40 -31.08 -34.49
C GLY A 796 5.16 -31.94 -34.30
N GLN A 797 5.14 -33.20 -34.76
CA GLN A 797 4.00 -34.10 -34.59
C GLN A 797 4.04 -34.85 -33.26
N ASP A 798 2.88 -35.08 -32.67
CA ASP A 798 2.56 -35.92 -31.51
C ASP A 798 3.49 -35.67 -30.31
N VAL A 799 3.83 -34.40 -30.11
CA VAL A 799 4.76 -33.97 -29.07
C VAL A 799 4.09 -34.11 -27.71
N LEU A 800 4.76 -34.75 -26.74
CA LEU A 800 4.28 -34.78 -25.37
C LEU A 800 4.43 -33.38 -24.74
N VAL A 801 3.31 -32.73 -24.42
CA VAL A 801 3.27 -31.31 -24.02
C VAL A 801 2.58 -31.11 -22.68
N ARG A 802 3.19 -30.28 -21.82
CA ARG A 802 2.57 -29.74 -20.61
C ARG A 802 2.53 -28.22 -20.66
N VAL A 803 1.34 -27.64 -20.78
CA VAL A 803 1.14 -26.20 -20.49
C VAL A 803 0.85 -26.04 -19.00
N HIS A 804 1.88 -25.73 -18.23
CA HIS A 804 1.81 -25.55 -16.78
C HIS A 804 1.42 -24.10 -16.44
N SER A 805 0.50 -23.93 -15.49
CA SER A 805 0.10 -22.62 -14.96
C SER A 805 0.91 -22.36 -13.70
N GLU A 806 1.64 -21.24 -13.62
CA GLU A 806 2.44 -20.88 -12.43
C GLU A 806 1.66 -21.06 -11.13
N CYS A 807 2.24 -21.77 -10.17
CA CYS A 807 1.68 -21.98 -8.85
C CYS A 807 2.82 -21.97 -7.82
N LEU A 808 3.34 -20.80 -7.45
CA LEU A 808 4.48 -20.65 -6.53
C LEU A 808 4.30 -21.48 -5.25
N THR A 809 3.09 -21.46 -4.67
CA THR A 809 2.81 -22.21 -3.44
C THR A 809 2.89 -23.72 -3.64
N GLY A 810 2.49 -24.26 -4.79
CA GLY A 810 2.52 -25.70 -5.08
C GLY A 810 3.87 -26.16 -5.65
N ASP A 811 4.38 -25.43 -6.64
CA ASP A 811 5.51 -25.81 -7.48
C ASP A 811 6.86 -25.59 -6.78
N ILE A 812 6.97 -24.55 -5.93
CA ILE A 812 8.21 -24.17 -5.23
C ILE A 812 8.12 -24.43 -3.73
N LEU A 813 6.97 -24.14 -3.10
CA LEU A 813 6.78 -24.29 -1.65
C LEU A 813 6.11 -25.62 -1.24
N GLY A 814 5.73 -26.49 -2.18
CA GLY A 814 5.21 -27.83 -1.88
C GLY A 814 3.84 -27.88 -1.18
N SER A 815 3.01 -26.84 -1.35
CA SER A 815 1.72 -26.71 -0.66
C SER A 815 0.76 -27.87 -0.96
N ALA A 816 0.46 -28.66 0.08
CA ALA A 816 -0.46 -29.79 0.01
C ALA A 816 -1.91 -29.43 -0.37
N ARG A 817 -2.33 -28.14 -0.29
CA ARG A 817 -3.69 -27.71 -0.66
C ARG A 817 -4.02 -27.86 -2.15
N CYS A 818 -3.01 -27.96 -3.01
CA CYS A 818 -3.20 -28.06 -4.45
C CYS A 818 -2.25 -29.07 -5.10
N ASP A 819 -2.68 -29.62 -6.22
CA ASP A 819 -1.99 -30.64 -6.99
C ASP A 819 -0.91 -30.12 -7.95
N CYS A 820 -0.70 -28.80 -8.03
CA CYS A 820 0.16 -28.19 -9.06
C CYS A 820 1.59 -28.72 -9.04
N GLY A 821 2.25 -28.75 -7.88
CA GLY A 821 3.63 -29.26 -7.75
C GLY A 821 3.75 -30.73 -8.15
N ASN A 822 2.80 -31.57 -7.72
CA ASN A 822 2.73 -32.98 -8.10
C ASN A 822 2.53 -33.15 -9.62
N GLN A 823 1.67 -32.34 -10.23
CA GLN A 823 1.47 -32.33 -11.68
C GLN A 823 2.69 -31.79 -12.46
N LEU A 824 3.47 -30.87 -11.89
CA LEU A 824 4.74 -30.40 -12.47
C LEU A 824 5.78 -31.52 -12.46
N ASP A 825 5.94 -32.16 -11.30
CA ASP A 825 6.92 -33.22 -11.09
C ASP A 825 6.68 -34.41 -12.02
N LEU A 826 5.45 -34.93 -12.05
CA LEU A 826 5.05 -36.02 -12.95
C LEU A 826 5.24 -35.64 -14.43
N ALA A 827 4.87 -34.43 -14.83
CA ALA A 827 5.04 -33.99 -16.21
C ALA A 827 6.52 -33.93 -16.63
N MET A 828 7.41 -33.47 -15.75
CA MET A 828 8.85 -33.43 -16.02
C MET A 828 9.45 -34.85 -16.09
N GLN A 829 9.04 -35.77 -15.21
CA GLN A 829 9.43 -37.19 -15.28
C GLN A 829 8.97 -37.86 -16.58
N LEU A 830 7.72 -37.64 -17.00
CA LEU A 830 7.17 -38.21 -18.24
C LEU A 830 7.90 -37.67 -19.49
N ILE A 831 8.22 -36.37 -19.53
CA ILE A 831 8.99 -35.79 -20.64
C ILE A 831 10.43 -36.33 -20.67
N GLU A 832 11.11 -36.50 -19.52
CA GLU A 832 12.42 -37.15 -19.48
C GLU A 832 12.35 -38.57 -20.03
N LYS A 833 11.41 -39.38 -19.52
CA LYS A 833 11.21 -40.80 -19.88
C LYS A 833 10.86 -40.98 -21.35
N ALA A 834 10.11 -40.05 -21.94
CA ALA A 834 9.80 -40.05 -23.37
C ALA A 834 10.98 -39.59 -24.26
N GLY A 835 11.98 -38.91 -23.71
CA GLY A 835 13.13 -38.38 -24.46
C GLY A 835 12.83 -37.24 -25.44
N ARG A 836 11.55 -36.94 -25.68
CA ARG A 836 11.05 -35.89 -26.59
C ARG A 836 9.78 -35.26 -26.01
N GLY A 837 9.78 -33.94 -25.81
CA GLY A 837 8.62 -33.23 -25.31
C GLY A 837 8.92 -31.81 -24.81
N ALA A 838 7.88 -31.08 -24.41
CA ALA A 838 7.99 -29.69 -23.97
C ALA A 838 7.05 -29.36 -22.81
N LEU A 839 7.59 -28.67 -21.79
CA LEU A 839 6.81 -28.01 -20.74
C LEU A 839 6.89 -26.50 -20.92
N VAL A 840 5.73 -25.83 -21.03
CA VAL A 840 5.65 -24.36 -21.03
C VAL A 840 5.08 -23.92 -19.69
N TYR A 841 5.87 -23.18 -18.91
CA TYR A 841 5.49 -22.65 -17.61
C TYR A 841 5.01 -21.20 -17.75
N LEU A 842 3.70 -21.01 -17.71
CA LEU A 842 3.05 -19.72 -17.88
C LEU A 842 2.99 -18.96 -16.56
N ARG A 843 3.97 -18.06 -16.40
CA ARG A 843 4.00 -17.01 -15.37
C ARG A 843 2.83 -16.04 -15.55
N GLY A 844 2.33 -15.50 -14.44
CA GLY A 844 1.10 -14.71 -14.35
C GLY A 844 -0.17 -15.53 -14.07
N HIS A 845 -0.15 -16.87 -14.19
CA HIS A 845 -1.34 -17.71 -14.01
C HIS A 845 -1.64 -18.09 -12.54
N GLU A 846 -0.89 -17.55 -11.58
CA GLU A 846 -1.02 -17.85 -10.16
C GLU A 846 -2.46 -17.64 -9.65
N GLY A 847 -2.95 -18.58 -8.84
CA GLY A 847 -4.30 -18.56 -8.29
C GLY A 847 -5.44 -18.79 -9.30
N ARG A 848 -5.13 -19.23 -10.53
CA ARG A 848 -6.01 -19.14 -11.72
C ARG A 848 -6.09 -17.72 -12.30
N GLY A 849 -4.95 -17.05 -12.41
CA GLY A 849 -4.81 -15.71 -13.03
C GLY A 849 -5.08 -14.54 -12.08
N ILE A 850 -5.64 -14.77 -10.89
CA ILE A 850 -5.93 -13.71 -9.90
C ILE A 850 -4.67 -13.19 -9.16
N GLY A 851 -3.56 -13.91 -9.25
CA GLY A 851 -2.29 -13.58 -8.59
C GLY A 851 -2.18 -14.07 -7.14
N LEU A 852 -0.94 -14.11 -6.63
CA LEU A 852 -0.60 -14.71 -5.34
C LEU A 852 -1.36 -14.08 -4.15
N GLY A 853 -1.46 -12.76 -4.10
CA GLY A 853 -2.14 -12.07 -2.99
C GLY A 853 -3.63 -12.42 -2.89
N HIS A 854 -4.33 -12.47 -4.04
CA HIS A 854 -5.73 -12.87 -4.08
C HIS A 854 -5.91 -14.37 -3.80
N LYS A 855 -5.00 -15.22 -4.29
CA LYS A 855 -4.98 -16.66 -3.96
C LYS A 855 -4.91 -16.89 -2.45
N LEU A 856 -4.05 -16.16 -1.73
CA LEU A 856 -3.95 -16.28 -0.27
C LEU A 856 -5.20 -15.75 0.45
N ARG A 857 -5.85 -14.69 -0.05
CA ARG A 857 -7.17 -14.28 0.47
C ARG A 857 -8.24 -15.34 0.22
N ALA A 858 -8.25 -15.97 -0.95
CA ALA A 858 -9.16 -17.06 -1.27
C ALA A 858 -8.88 -18.31 -0.43
N TYR A 859 -7.63 -18.54 -0.02
CA TYR A 859 -7.27 -19.58 0.96
C TYR A 859 -7.84 -19.27 2.35
N ASN A 860 -7.78 -18.02 2.81
CA ASN A 860 -8.41 -17.63 4.09
C ASN A 860 -9.93 -17.87 4.08
N LEU A 861 -10.62 -17.60 2.97
CA LEU A 861 -12.06 -17.92 2.83
C LEU A 861 -12.33 -19.43 2.76
N GLN A 862 -11.45 -20.20 2.09
CA GLN A 862 -11.54 -21.66 2.09
C GLN A 862 -11.36 -22.26 3.50
N ASP A 863 -10.52 -21.65 4.33
CA ASP A 863 -10.33 -22.04 5.75
C ASP A 863 -11.56 -21.72 6.61
N LEU A 864 -12.38 -20.76 6.19
CA LEU A 864 -13.70 -20.46 6.77
C LEU A 864 -14.82 -21.36 6.21
N GLY A 865 -14.49 -22.35 5.39
CA GLY A 865 -15.43 -23.34 4.88
C GLY A 865 -15.97 -23.10 3.47
N HIS A 866 -15.59 -22.00 2.81
CA HIS A 866 -15.95 -21.76 1.41
C HIS A 866 -15.20 -22.74 0.49
N ASP A 867 -15.66 -22.92 -0.74
CA ASP A 867 -14.87 -23.61 -1.77
C ASP A 867 -14.05 -22.64 -2.63
N THR A 868 -13.21 -23.18 -3.53
CA THR A 868 -12.28 -22.35 -4.30
C THR A 868 -12.94 -21.50 -5.39
N VAL A 869 -14.19 -21.78 -5.76
CA VAL A 869 -14.99 -20.97 -6.70
C VAL A 869 -15.70 -19.86 -5.92
N GLU A 870 -16.38 -20.22 -4.83
CA GLU A 870 -17.07 -19.29 -3.93
C GLU A 870 -16.11 -18.23 -3.37
N ALA A 871 -14.92 -18.65 -2.92
CA ALA A 871 -13.89 -17.75 -2.41
C ALA A 871 -13.36 -16.75 -3.45
N ASN A 872 -13.42 -17.06 -4.75
CA ASN A 872 -13.08 -16.08 -5.80
C ASN A 872 -14.23 -15.08 -5.99
N LEU A 873 -15.47 -15.59 -6.12
CA LEU A 873 -16.65 -14.76 -6.37
C LEU A 873 -16.91 -13.76 -5.22
N GLU A 874 -16.72 -14.17 -3.98
CA GLU A 874 -16.86 -13.29 -2.80
C GLU A 874 -15.79 -12.18 -2.76
N LEU A 875 -14.59 -12.45 -3.29
CA LEU A 875 -13.54 -11.44 -3.47
C LEU A 875 -13.77 -10.52 -4.68
N GLY A 876 -14.87 -10.71 -5.43
CA GLY A 876 -15.14 -9.98 -6.67
C GLY A 876 -14.22 -10.38 -7.83
N LEU A 877 -13.75 -11.63 -7.86
CA LEU A 877 -12.79 -12.14 -8.82
C LEU A 877 -13.41 -13.21 -9.72
N ALA A 878 -12.96 -13.27 -10.98
CA ALA A 878 -13.34 -14.33 -11.91
C ALA A 878 -13.00 -15.73 -11.36
N VAL A 879 -13.82 -16.72 -11.74
CA VAL A 879 -13.61 -18.13 -11.36
C VAL A 879 -12.28 -18.65 -11.92
N ASP A 880 -11.99 -18.35 -13.18
CA ASP A 880 -10.73 -18.65 -13.85
C ASP A 880 -10.39 -17.51 -14.83
N ALA A 881 -9.25 -16.84 -14.63
CA ALA A 881 -8.77 -15.72 -15.44
C ALA A 881 -7.52 -16.10 -16.27
N ARG A 882 -7.34 -17.39 -16.59
CA ARG A 882 -6.13 -17.90 -17.28
C ARG A 882 -6.25 -17.88 -18.80
N GLU A 883 -5.29 -17.24 -19.44
CA GLU A 883 -5.21 -17.07 -20.89
C GLU A 883 -4.09 -17.90 -21.51
N TYR A 884 -4.42 -18.89 -22.36
CA TYR A 884 -3.43 -19.85 -22.88
C TYR A 884 -2.75 -19.42 -24.21
N GLY A 885 -3.16 -18.29 -24.81
CA GLY A 885 -2.67 -17.84 -26.12
C GLY A 885 -1.16 -17.60 -26.20
N ILE A 886 -0.55 -17.05 -25.14
CA ILE A 886 0.90 -16.90 -25.04
C ILE A 886 1.60 -18.28 -25.05
N GLY A 887 1.04 -19.25 -24.33
CA GLY A 887 1.54 -20.64 -24.33
C GLY A 887 1.44 -21.30 -25.71
N ALA A 888 0.34 -21.08 -26.43
CA ALA A 888 0.17 -21.56 -27.79
C ALA A 888 1.23 -20.97 -28.75
N GLN A 889 1.49 -19.66 -28.70
CA GLN A 889 2.54 -19.06 -29.53
C GLN A 889 3.95 -19.55 -29.17
N ILE A 890 4.23 -19.79 -27.88
CA ILE A 890 5.50 -20.38 -27.43
C ILE A 890 5.68 -21.80 -28.00
N LEU A 891 4.67 -22.66 -27.89
CA LEU A 891 4.70 -24.03 -28.45
C LEU A 891 4.96 -24.01 -29.96
N ARG A 892 4.29 -23.11 -30.69
CA ARG A 892 4.44 -22.94 -32.14
C ARG A 892 5.84 -22.45 -32.53
N ASP A 893 6.42 -21.51 -31.79
CA ASP A 893 7.78 -21.01 -32.01
C ASP A 893 8.87 -22.05 -31.68
N ILE A 894 8.59 -22.96 -30.74
CA ILE A 894 9.44 -24.13 -30.42
C ILE A 894 9.40 -25.20 -31.52
N GLY A 895 8.34 -25.22 -32.32
CA GLY A 895 8.16 -26.13 -33.47
C GLY A 895 7.00 -27.12 -33.34
N VAL A 896 6.27 -27.13 -32.21
CA VAL A 896 5.12 -28.03 -32.01
C VAL A 896 4.00 -27.70 -33.00
N ARG A 897 3.37 -28.74 -33.56
CA ARG A 897 2.21 -28.67 -34.47
C ARG A 897 1.05 -29.52 -33.96
N THR A 898 1.30 -30.77 -33.59
CA THR A 898 0.34 -31.61 -32.88
C THR A 898 0.90 -32.07 -31.54
N MET A 899 0.03 -32.30 -30.56
CA MET A 899 0.47 -32.62 -29.20
C MET A 899 -0.41 -33.63 -28.47
N LEU A 900 0.23 -34.43 -27.64
CA LEU A 900 -0.37 -35.20 -26.55
C LEU A 900 -0.35 -34.32 -25.29
N LEU A 901 -1.52 -33.79 -24.91
CA LEU A 901 -1.60 -32.74 -23.89
C LEU A 901 -1.79 -33.31 -22.47
N MET A 902 -0.81 -33.04 -21.61
CA MET A 902 -0.82 -33.39 -20.18
C MET A 902 -1.71 -32.42 -19.36
N THR A 903 -3.01 -32.72 -19.24
CA THR A 903 -3.98 -31.89 -18.48
C THR A 903 -5.16 -32.66 -17.90
N ASN A 904 -5.68 -32.16 -16.78
CA ASN A 904 -6.99 -32.53 -16.21
C ASN A 904 -8.04 -31.42 -16.38
N ASN A 905 -7.64 -30.23 -16.82
CA ASN A 905 -8.53 -29.10 -17.10
C ASN A 905 -8.95 -29.14 -18.59
N PRO A 906 -10.26 -29.29 -18.93
CA PRO A 906 -10.75 -29.28 -20.31
C PRO A 906 -10.56 -27.92 -21.01
N ALA A 907 -10.62 -26.79 -20.28
CA ALA A 907 -10.48 -25.46 -20.87
C ALA A 907 -9.12 -25.22 -21.56
N LYS A 908 -8.08 -26.01 -21.21
CA LYS A 908 -6.78 -25.97 -21.91
C LYS A 908 -6.84 -26.49 -23.35
N PHE A 909 -7.80 -27.34 -23.70
CA PHE A 909 -7.98 -27.79 -25.08
C PHE A 909 -8.47 -26.62 -25.94
N VAL A 910 -9.55 -25.97 -25.50
CA VAL A 910 -10.14 -24.81 -26.20
C VAL A 910 -9.12 -23.67 -26.32
N GLY A 911 -8.45 -23.30 -25.22
CA GLY A 911 -7.46 -22.21 -25.21
C GLY A 911 -6.17 -22.44 -26.00
N LEU A 912 -5.92 -23.66 -26.50
CA LEU A 912 -4.77 -23.99 -27.36
C LEU A 912 -5.17 -24.29 -28.82
N LYS A 913 -6.43 -24.63 -29.09
CA LYS A 913 -6.98 -24.68 -30.46
C LYS A 913 -6.87 -23.28 -31.12
N GLY A 914 -6.83 -23.25 -32.45
CA GLY A 914 -6.83 -22.01 -33.25
C GLY A 914 -5.46 -21.39 -33.58
N TYR A 915 -4.38 -21.71 -32.85
CA TYR A 915 -3.03 -21.22 -33.16
C TYR A 915 -2.28 -22.07 -34.20
N GLY A 916 -2.99 -22.81 -35.05
CA GLY A 916 -2.41 -23.85 -35.92
C GLY A 916 -1.69 -24.94 -35.12
N LEU A 917 -2.22 -25.22 -33.93
CA LEU A 917 -1.87 -26.35 -33.07
C LEU A 917 -3.09 -27.27 -33.00
N ALA A 918 -2.87 -28.59 -33.06
CA ALA A 918 -3.91 -29.58 -32.79
C ALA A 918 -3.55 -30.39 -31.53
N VAL A 919 -4.55 -30.70 -30.71
CA VAL A 919 -4.40 -31.65 -29.60
C VAL A 919 -4.95 -32.98 -30.09
N VAL A 920 -4.06 -33.95 -30.32
CA VAL A 920 -4.38 -35.27 -30.90
C VAL A 920 -4.74 -36.31 -29.86
N GLY A 921 -4.40 -36.06 -28.59
CA GLY A 921 -4.73 -36.94 -27.48
C GLY A 921 -4.49 -36.28 -26.13
N ARG A 922 -5.08 -36.86 -25.09
CA ARG A 922 -4.95 -36.42 -23.71
C ARG A 922 -4.02 -37.37 -22.95
N VAL A 923 -3.17 -36.82 -22.10
CA VAL A 923 -2.46 -37.59 -21.07
C VAL A 923 -2.95 -37.14 -19.70
N PRO A 924 -3.67 -37.98 -18.92
CA PRO A 924 -4.08 -37.64 -17.57
C PRO A 924 -2.86 -37.38 -16.67
N VAL A 925 -2.95 -36.40 -15.78
CA VAL A 925 -1.86 -36.06 -14.84
C VAL A 925 -2.35 -36.36 -13.42
N MET A 926 -2.21 -37.60 -13.00
CA MET A 926 -2.73 -38.08 -11.72
C MET A 926 -1.81 -37.67 -10.57
N SER A 927 -2.40 -37.15 -9.50
CA SER A 927 -1.72 -36.76 -8.26
C SER A 927 -2.42 -37.40 -7.06
N PRO A 928 -1.70 -37.73 -5.97
CA PRO A 928 -2.32 -38.24 -4.75
C PRO A 928 -3.39 -37.28 -4.21
N ILE A 929 -4.57 -37.83 -3.89
CA ILE A 929 -5.62 -37.11 -3.18
C ILE A 929 -5.32 -37.24 -1.68
N THR A 930 -5.01 -36.12 -1.03
CA THR A 930 -4.80 -36.02 0.43
C THR A 930 -6.04 -35.44 1.09
N GLU A 931 -6.08 -35.43 2.41
CA GLU A 931 -7.18 -34.78 3.14
C GLU A 931 -7.25 -33.26 2.84
N GLU A 932 -6.09 -32.59 2.78
CA GLU A 932 -5.96 -31.15 2.50
C GLU A 932 -6.39 -30.76 1.08
N ASN A 933 -6.17 -31.61 0.07
CA ASN A 933 -6.55 -31.29 -1.32
C ASN A 933 -7.91 -31.85 -1.75
N ARG A 934 -8.49 -32.82 -1.02
CA ARG A 934 -9.75 -33.51 -1.41
C ARG A 934 -10.85 -32.52 -1.81
N LYS A 935 -11.16 -31.56 -0.94
CA LYS A 935 -12.19 -30.54 -1.22
C LYS A 935 -11.86 -29.69 -2.44
N TYR A 936 -10.61 -29.27 -2.58
CA TYR A 936 -10.14 -28.42 -3.69
C TYR A 936 -10.19 -29.14 -5.05
N LEU A 937 -9.82 -30.42 -5.09
CA LEU A 937 -9.90 -31.25 -6.31
C LEU A 937 -11.34 -31.60 -6.67
N GLU A 938 -12.19 -31.88 -5.67
CA GLU A 938 -13.60 -32.20 -5.89
C GLU A 938 -14.39 -30.97 -6.38
N THR A 939 -14.13 -29.77 -5.83
CA THR A 939 -14.70 -28.52 -6.38
C THR A 939 -14.30 -28.31 -7.85
N LYS A 940 -13.03 -28.59 -8.22
CA LYS A 940 -12.60 -28.53 -9.62
C LYS A 940 -13.32 -29.56 -10.50
N ARG A 941 -13.58 -30.76 -9.97
CA ARG A 941 -14.31 -31.83 -10.68
C ARG A 941 -15.75 -31.40 -10.95
N ILE A 942 -16.49 -31.06 -9.89
CA ILE A 942 -17.92 -30.71 -9.95
C ILE A 942 -18.16 -29.36 -10.63
N LYS A 943 -17.48 -28.28 -10.20
CA LYS A 943 -17.79 -26.90 -10.64
C LYS A 943 -16.96 -26.40 -11.82
N MET A 944 -15.91 -27.13 -12.24
CA MET A 944 -15.04 -26.73 -13.37
C MET A 944 -14.84 -27.84 -14.42
N GLY A 945 -15.54 -28.96 -14.32
CA GLY A 945 -15.46 -30.07 -15.29
C GLY A 945 -14.07 -30.70 -15.40
N HIS A 946 -13.21 -30.59 -14.39
CA HIS A 946 -11.93 -31.29 -14.39
C HIS A 946 -12.16 -32.81 -14.34
N VAL A 947 -11.44 -33.56 -15.17
CA VAL A 947 -11.59 -35.03 -15.25
C VAL A 947 -10.37 -35.70 -14.62
N TYR A 948 -10.58 -36.61 -13.67
CA TYR A 948 -9.54 -37.42 -13.04
C TYR A 948 -9.77 -38.91 -13.36
N GLY A 949 -8.77 -39.77 -13.11
CA GLY A 949 -8.77 -41.15 -13.61
C GLY A 949 -9.90 -42.06 -13.09
N SER A 950 -10.58 -41.68 -12.01
CA SER A 950 -11.77 -42.38 -11.48
C SER A 950 -13.07 -42.09 -12.25
N ASP A 951 -13.07 -41.06 -13.11
CA ASP A 951 -14.25 -40.64 -13.89
C ASP A 951 -14.36 -41.38 -15.25
N LEU A 952 -13.49 -42.35 -15.52
CA LEU A 952 -13.45 -43.13 -16.78
C LEU A 952 -14.04 -44.54 -16.58
N PRO A 953 -14.90 -45.05 -17.48
CA PRO A 953 -15.40 -46.43 -17.40
C PRO A 953 -14.29 -47.43 -17.78
N GLY A 954 -13.78 -48.17 -16.78
CA GLY A 954 -12.74 -49.19 -17.03
C GLY A 954 -11.74 -49.34 -15.90
N THR A 955 -12.19 -49.80 -14.73
CA THR A 955 -11.34 -49.94 -13.54
C THR A 955 -10.28 -51.03 -13.72
N LEU A 956 -8.99 -50.67 -13.64
CA LEU A 956 -7.94 -51.62 -13.26
C LEU A 956 -7.94 -51.77 -11.72
N PRO A 957 -8.19 -52.97 -11.17
CA PRO A 957 -8.34 -53.15 -9.73
C PRO A 957 -6.97 -53.13 -9.03
N GLY A 958 -6.72 -52.11 -8.21
CA GLY A 958 -5.41 -51.97 -7.55
C GLY A 958 -5.27 -50.97 -6.39
N PHE A 959 -6.33 -50.26 -5.98
CA PHE A 959 -6.28 -49.35 -4.82
C PHE A 959 -7.60 -49.28 -4.05
N THR A 960 -7.93 -50.37 -3.36
CA THR A 960 -8.90 -50.36 -2.27
C THR A 960 -8.46 -51.34 -1.17
N ASN A 961 -8.20 -50.84 0.03
CA ASN A 961 -8.73 -51.48 1.22
C ASN A 961 -8.89 -50.46 2.37
N PRO A 962 -10.11 -50.12 2.77
CA PRO A 962 -10.40 -49.60 4.11
C PRO A 962 -10.44 -50.76 5.13
N ASP A 963 -10.74 -50.42 6.39
CA ASP A 963 -11.03 -51.30 7.54
C ASP A 963 -9.84 -51.74 8.42
N VAL A 964 -9.60 -50.97 9.50
CA VAL A 964 -9.50 -51.52 10.86
C VAL A 964 -10.16 -50.55 11.84
N THR A 965 -11.30 -50.95 12.43
CA THR A 965 -11.84 -50.31 13.64
C THR A 965 -11.91 -51.30 14.79
N SER A 966 -11.45 -50.85 15.97
CA SER A 966 -11.66 -51.40 17.32
C SER A 966 -11.28 -52.86 17.61
N THR A 967 -10.41 -53.05 18.59
CA THR A 967 -10.86 -53.53 19.92
C THR A 967 -9.84 -53.21 21.01
N ASP A 968 -10.33 -53.01 22.22
CA ASP A 968 -9.60 -52.71 23.46
C ASP A 968 -9.50 -53.98 24.35
N GLN A 969 -8.77 -53.92 25.47
CA GLN A 969 -8.64 -54.92 26.56
C GLN A 969 -7.64 -56.08 26.30
N SER A 970 -6.63 -56.37 27.14
CA SER A 970 -6.40 -55.98 28.55
C SER A 970 -5.09 -56.56 29.14
N LYS A 971 -4.72 -56.05 30.34
CA LYS A 971 -3.85 -56.61 31.41
C LYS A 971 -2.32 -56.39 31.36
N GLU A 972 -1.90 -55.54 32.31
CA GLU A 972 -0.72 -55.61 33.19
C GLU A 972 -0.26 -57.03 33.60
N PRO A 973 0.99 -57.23 34.10
CA PRO A 973 1.83 -56.25 34.82
C PRO A 973 3.12 -55.78 34.13
#